data_AF-A0A7Y2D6N9-F1
#
_entry.id   AF-A0A7Y2D6N9-F1
#
_cell.length_a   1.000
_cell.length_b   1.000
_cell.length_c   1.000
_cell.angle_alpha   90.00
_cell.angle_beta   90.00
_cell.angle_gamma   90.00
#
_symmetry.space_group_name_H-M   'P 1'
#
loop_
_entity.id
_entity.type
_entity.pdbx_description
1 polymer ?
#
loop_
_entity_poly.entity_id
_entity_poly.type
_entity_poly.pdbx_seq_one_letter_code
_entity_poly.pdbx_strand_id
1 'polypeptide(L)'
;MINRFFIIFIAVMLSGSLFQYPAQVDAVVGQITRTNSNSFAGGISSDGRLVVFESNADVATENPRNADRNNEIFIFDYAQRRIFQITDTQSALRDPDGPVLPSNTVVQIVNVKPAFSADGRWIAFGSNATTSESGSPVDGTNPGSFNANDFSTFDLGDPDDPDDDEVDNPLLMDGNTEMWLYQVPAVTPVDMSLGDEIPLVDLAAGTFTQVTNTPADIPAMPGTTFVAPFVSSDNRIPSISDDGNLTAFISNRNLVGTGNEAPEDNPEIFVYSRTGTTISQVTQTPRGGIGSPISNNVPTIAGDGSRVMFSSNGDNPIIGMTGGDNADANREVFFTDLDATGAPTGTKKQITVTTPTNPGETVNAVGFGRRMSRDGNLIAFDSYADLTNEHSGSNQPGFGTFLYDVTADSFRRLGARSDADDQASGGDIERFPGFTDYVAGVPQSIVMETRMNIAPDGTIPSDPEMGLNNEINRPAQLYRYPLNVPEESATFTRISKLPSPPFQLGTILAFPSDSSKRIAFNLPGSEIGTGNSDLTSEVYYLLLPNVTRESPASFRYSSGATKIPLQNEPLEEPTKLSSKVSSANPKGKPQLGGTPTPTPTPTPTPLPSTPPAKQGLSRGMLAFLDYTAGINTPTVSRTAVGSVNRSFPLPIELSGVTMTVNGAAVGLKRVGQRQIEFVVPRGLEPNVEEPYYPVVINNNGTVYRGRMATVALQPDIFRTELNPENNRAKVFNVINRRFTTEPFDVQTIRRRGHLLTPTILRMYVTGVRDAPSANGTVRIGEILTSDLSDAVEVEPGVYTMDFTLTPEMEGAGDGPLVLQFLTPVGSFFSRLDADAPRIRIL
;
A
#
# COMPACT_ATOMS: atom_id res chain seq x y z
N MET A 1 -47.70 17.63 30.85
CA MET A 1 -47.36 17.37 29.43
C MET A 1 -46.01 17.99 28.99
N ILE A 2 -45.11 18.31 29.94
CA ILE A 2 -43.81 18.95 29.66
C ILE A 2 -42.62 17.98 29.91
N ASN A 3 -42.82 16.87 30.65
CA ASN A 3 -41.77 15.90 30.95
C ASN A 3 -41.55 14.79 29.90
N ARG A 4 -42.39 14.68 28.86
CA ARG A 4 -42.19 13.67 27.79
C ARG A 4 -41.41 14.20 26.57
N PHE A 5 -41.35 15.52 26.38
CA PHE A 5 -40.56 16.12 25.30
C PHE A 5 -39.07 16.28 25.66
N PHE A 6 -38.73 16.38 26.95
CA PHE A 6 -37.35 16.53 27.40
C PHE A 6 -36.54 15.21 27.35
N ILE A 7 -37.21 14.06 27.46
CA ILE A 7 -36.56 12.74 27.40
C ILE A 7 -36.29 12.31 25.94
N ILE A 8 -37.10 12.76 24.98
CA ILE A 8 -36.87 12.47 23.55
C ILE A 8 -35.74 13.34 22.99
N PHE A 9 -35.54 14.56 23.49
CA PHE A 9 -34.46 15.44 23.02
C PHE A 9 -33.06 14.99 23.50
N ILE A 10 -32.95 14.35 24.67
CA ILE A 10 -31.70 13.76 25.16
C ILE A 10 -31.38 12.43 24.45
N ALA A 11 -32.40 11.67 24.02
CA ALA A 11 -32.19 10.44 23.24
C ALA A 11 -31.68 10.70 21.81
N VAL A 12 -32.00 11.86 21.21
CA VAL A 12 -31.60 12.21 19.83
C VAL A 12 -30.21 12.85 19.75
N MET A 13 -29.71 13.45 20.84
CA MET A 13 -28.34 13.98 20.94
C MET A 13 -27.30 12.90 21.31
N LEU A 14 -27.74 11.77 21.88
CA LEU A 14 -26.90 10.59 22.15
C LEU A 14 -26.82 9.61 20.98
N SER A 15 -27.56 9.84 19.89
CA SER A 15 -27.56 8.98 18.69
C SER A 15 -26.74 9.53 17.52
N GLY A 16 -26.04 10.66 17.67
CA GLY A 16 -25.22 11.28 16.62
C GLY A 16 -23.83 10.65 16.43
N SER A 17 -23.47 9.69 17.27
CA SER A 17 -22.25 8.88 17.15
C SER A 17 -22.52 7.54 17.79
N LEU A 18 -22.04 6.45 17.18
CA LEU A 18 -22.12 5.04 17.65
C LEU A 18 -23.27 4.20 17.07
N PHE A 19 -23.32 4.08 15.75
CA PHE A 19 -23.47 2.75 15.16
C PHE A 19 -22.23 2.46 14.34
N GLN A 20 -21.13 2.10 15.02
CA GLN A 20 -20.24 1.14 14.37
C GLN A 20 -21.04 -0.15 14.34
N TYR A 21 -21.41 -0.62 13.14
CA TYR A 21 -21.80 -2.00 12.97
C TYR A 21 -20.70 -2.85 13.62
N PRO A 22 -21.03 -3.79 14.53
CA PRO A 22 -20.03 -4.56 15.29
C PRO A 22 -19.04 -5.37 14.41
N ALA A 23 -19.27 -5.35 13.10
CA ALA A 23 -18.48 -5.98 12.06
C ALA A 23 -17.58 -5.02 11.26
N GLN A 24 -17.43 -3.74 11.66
CA GLN A 24 -16.35 -2.86 11.15
C GLN A 24 -15.19 -2.84 12.15
N VAL A 25 -13.94 -3.04 11.68
CA VAL A 25 -12.74 -2.82 12.51
C VAL A 25 -11.95 -1.59 12.08
N ASP A 26 -11.19 -1.01 13.02
CA ASP A 26 -10.30 0.13 12.78
C ASP A 26 -8.92 -0.38 12.30
N ALA A 27 -8.81 -0.61 11.00
CA ALA A 27 -7.55 -0.99 10.37
C ALA A 27 -6.58 0.19 10.25
N VAL A 28 -5.30 -0.13 10.24
CA VAL A 28 -4.19 0.82 10.04
C VAL A 28 -3.56 0.49 8.69
N VAL A 29 -3.65 1.40 7.73
CA VAL A 29 -3.15 1.16 6.37
C VAL A 29 -1.98 2.09 6.05
N GLY A 30 -0.82 1.51 5.77
CA GLY A 30 0.38 2.22 5.33
C GLY A 30 0.75 1.85 3.89
N GLN A 31 1.29 2.81 3.15
CA GLN A 31 1.76 2.64 1.77
C GLN A 31 3.25 2.27 1.74
N ILE A 32 3.59 1.12 1.14
CA ILE A 32 4.96 0.60 1.05
C ILE A 32 5.70 1.29 -0.10
N THR A 33 5.15 1.23 -1.31
CA THR A 33 5.76 1.80 -2.53
C THR A 33 5.14 3.16 -2.84
N ARG A 34 5.94 4.10 -3.32
CA ARG A 34 5.52 5.49 -3.58
C ARG A 34 6.26 6.09 -4.78
N THR A 35 5.80 5.77 -5.97
CA THR A 35 6.44 6.08 -7.24
C THR A 35 5.41 6.26 -8.34
N ASN A 36 5.79 6.92 -9.43
CA ASN A 36 4.93 7.13 -10.60
C ASN A 36 4.87 5.90 -11.52
N SER A 37 4.94 4.70 -10.97
CA SER A 37 4.87 3.46 -11.74
C SER A 37 4.26 2.34 -10.89
N ASN A 38 3.79 1.29 -11.55
CA ASN A 38 2.97 0.27 -10.90
C ASN A 38 3.84 -0.71 -10.10
N SER A 39 3.36 -1.05 -8.91
CA SER A 39 3.95 -2.05 -8.04
C SER A 39 2.86 -3.06 -7.60
N PHE A 40 3.20 -4.36 -7.63
CA PHE A 40 2.26 -5.44 -7.33
C PHE A 40 2.85 -6.46 -6.35
N ALA A 41 2.20 -6.63 -5.20
CA ALA A 41 2.51 -7.65 -4.22
C ALA A 41 2.35 -9.06 -4.81
N GLY A 42 3.29 -9.95 -4.44
CA GLY A 42 3.27 -11.37 -4.79
C GLY A 42 3.14 -12.30 -3.58
N GLY A 43 3.37 -11.79 -2.36
CA GLY A 43 3.21 -12.58 -1.15
C GLY A 43 3.75 -11.91 0.11
N ILE A 44 3.47 -12.54 1.26
CA ILE A 44 3.90 -12.10 2.59
C ILE A 44 4.35 -13.32 3.42
N SER A 45 5.34 -13.13 4.30
CA SER A 45 5.76 -14.18 5.25
C SER A 45 4.68 -14.47 6.29
N SER A 46 4.73 -15.67 6.89
CA SER A 46 3.81 -16.13 7.94
C SER A 46 3.66 -15.16 9.12
N ASP A 47 4.78 -14.59 9.57
CA ASP A 47 4.81 -13.60 10.65
C ASP A 47 4.32 -12.20 10.23
N GLY A 48 4.10 -11.99 8.93
CA GLY A 48 3.70 -10.71 8.35
C GLY A 48 4.83 -9.69 8.21
N ARG A 49 6.10 -10.09 8.40
CA ARG A 49 7.23 -9.17 8.39
C ARG A 49 7.70 -8.78 6.99
N LEU A 50 7.82 -9.78 6.11
CA LEU A 50 8.45 -9.63 4.81
C LEU A 50 7.37 -9.66 3.72
N VAL A 51 7.41 -8.70 2.80
CA VAL A 51 6.50 -8.62 1.65
C VAL A 51 7.34 -8.65 0.38
N VAL A 52 7.03 -9.57 -0.54
CA VAL A 52 7.64 -9.60 -1.87
C VAL A 52 6.71 -8.93 -2.88
N PHE A 53 7.27 -8.19 -3.83
CA PHE A 53 6.50 -7.53 -4.87
C PHE A 53 7.34 -7.31 -6.13
N GLU A 54 6.67 -7.13 -7.27
CA GLU A 54 7.27 -6.69 -8.53
C GLU A 54 7.00 -5.20 -8.74
N SER A 55 7.95 -4.47 -9.32
CA SER A 55 7.79 -3.05 -9.66
C SER A 55 8.72 -2.66 -10.81
N ASN A 56 8.28 -1.72 -11.63
CA ASN A 56 9.11 -1.07 -12.64
C ASN A 56 9.63 0.30 -12.19
N ALA A 57 9.48 0.67 -10.92
CA ALA A 57 10.01 1.91 -10.39
C ALA A 57 11.28 1.70 -9.54
N ASP A 58 12.01 2.80 -9.35
CA ASP A 58 13.15 2.87 -8.44
C ASP A 58 12.67 3.07 -6.99
N VAL A 59 12.14 1.98 -6.41
CA VAL A 59 11.46 1.97 -5.10
C VAL A 59 12.36 1.56 -3.93
N ALA A 60 13.57 1.07 -4.19
CA ALA A 60 14.44 0.57 -3.12
C ALA A 60 14.85 1.71 -2.19
N THR A 61 14.77 1.45 -0.88
CA THR A 61 15.27 2.39 0.12
C THR A 61 16.74 2.17 0.42
N GLU A 62 17.24 0.99 0.09
CA GLU A 62 18.63 0.59 0.22
C GLU A 62 19.21 0.32 -1.17
N ASN A 63 20.29 1.05 -1.51
CA ASN A 63 20.99 0.93 -2.79
C ASN A 63 20.03 0.92 -4.02
N PRO A 64 19.25 2.00 -4.25
CA PRO A 64 18.39 2.12 -5.42
C PRO A 64 19.19 2.02 -6.72
N ARG A 65 18.73 1.15 -7.62
CA ARG A 65 19.42 0.79 -8.87
C ARG A 65 18.48 0.66 -10.08
N ASN A 66 17.15 0.80 -9.93
CA ASN A 66 16.19 0.59 -11.03
C ASN A 66 15.83 1.89 -11.77
N ALA A 67 16.85 2.68 -12.12
CA ALA A 67 16.65 3.98 -12.78
C ALA A 67 16.18 3.83 -14.25
N ASP A 68 16.46 2.69 -14.86
CA ASP A 68 16.05 2.28 -16.20
C ASP A 68 14.60 1.78 -16.27
N ARG A 69 13.97 1.57 -15.11
CA ARG A 69 12.57 1.16 -14.96
C ARG A 69 12.26 -0.21 -15.53
N ASN A 70 13.23 -1.13 -15.46
CA ASN A 70 12.94 -2.51 -15.78
C ASN A 70 12.02 -3.13 -14.72
N ASN A 71 11.29 -4.19 -15.06
CA ASN A 71 10.43 -4.85 -14.07
C ASN A 71 11.27 -5.74 -13.17
N GLU A 72 11.37 -5.36 -11.89
CA GLU A 72 12.25 -5.98 -10.91
C GLU A 72 11.48 -6.55 -9.71
N ILE A 73 12.09 -7.51 -9.02
CA ILE A 73 11.56 -8.11 -7.79
C ILE A 73 12.21 -7.41 -6.58
N PHE A 74 11.36 -7.02 -5.64
CA PHE A 74 11.74 -6.34 -4.41
C PHE A 74 11.22 -7.09 -3.19
N ILE A 75 11.91 -6.88 -2.06
CA ILE A 75 11.44 -7.31 -0.73
C ILE A 75 11.39 -6.12 0.21
N PHE A 76 10.25 -5.95 0.87
CA PHE A 76 10.05 -5.02 1.96
C PHE A 76 10.17 -5.76 3.30
N ASP A 77 10.97 -5.21 4.22
CA ASP A 77 11.02 -5.67 5.62
C ASP A 77 10.35 -4.65 6.54
N TYR A 78 9.20 -5.02 7.10
CA TYR A 78 8.42 -4.20 8.02
C TYR A 78 9.22 -3.77 9.26
N ALA A 79 10.06 -4.64 9.81
CA ALA A 79 10.79 -4.35 11.03
C ALA A 79 11.94 -3.35 10.78
N GLN A 80 12.63 -3.51 9.65
CA GLN A 80 13.70 -2.58 9.23
C GLN A 80 13.16 -1.29 8.61
N ARG A 81 11.92 -1.34 8.09
CA ARG A 81 11.26 -0.30 7.29
C ARG A 81 12.07 0.05 6.04
N ARG A 82 12.51 -0.99 5.33
CA ARG A 82 13.40 -0.90 4.16
C ARG A 82 12.91 -1.79 3.03
N ILE A 83 13.13 -1.32 1.81
CA ILE A 83 12.90 -2.02 0.55
C ILE A 83 14.26 -2.34 -0.06
N PHE A 84 14.46 -3.60 -0.42
CA PHE A 84 15.65 -4.12 -1.08
C PHE A 84 15.27 -4.57 -2.49
N GLN A 85 16.03 -4.11 -3.48
CA GLN A 85 15.96 -4.60 -4.85
C GLN A 85 16.74 -5.91 -4.95
N ILE A 86 16.07 -6.99 -5.36
CA ILE A 86 16.65 -8.33 -5.41
C ILE A 86 17.20 -8.64 -6.80
N THR A 87 16.44 -8.27 -7.83
CA THR A 87 16.87 -8.38 -9.23
C THR A 87 17.29 -7.01 -9.76
N ASP A 88 18.34 -6.98 -10.58
CA ASP A 88 18.91 -5.76 -11.16
C ASP A 88 19.29 -6.08 -12.60
N THR A 89 18.37 -5.82 -13.52
CA THR A 89 18.42 -6.34 -14.87
C THR A 89 18.13 -5.26 -15.91
N GLN A 90 18.84 -5.29 -17.04
CA GLN A 90 18.66 -4.33 -18.14
C GLN A 90 18.38 -5.04 -19.46
N SER A 91 17.40 -4.52 -20.20
CA SER A 91 17.06 -4.99 -21.56
C SER A 91 18.16 -4.73 -22.57
N ALA A 92 18.27 -5.58 -23.60
CA ALA A 92 19.21 -5.35 -24.71
C ALA A 92 18.62 -4.27 -25.63
N LEU A 93 19.39 -3.23 -25.91
CA LEU A 93 18.98 -2.08 -26.70
C LEU A 93 19.76 -2.00 -28.01
N ARG A 94 19.17 -1.34 -29.02
CA ARG A 94 19.87 -1.00 -30.27
C ARG A 94 20.91 0.08 -30.01
N ASP A 95 20.49 1.13 -29.31
CA ASP A 95 21.32 2.17 -28.73
C ASP A 95 21.31 2.01 -27.20
N PRO A 96 22.39 1.46 -26.59
CA PRO A 96 22.51 1.27 -25.14
C PRO A 96 22.47 2.57 -24.33
N ASP A 97 22.82 3.71 -24.96
CA ASP A 97 22.78 5.03 -24.32
C ASP A 97 21.41 5.73 -24.52
N GLY A 98 20.55 5.14 -25.36
CA GLY A 98 19.22 5.62 -25.68
C GLY A 98 18.15 5.28 -24.64
N PRO A 99 16.96 5.88 -24.72
CA PRO A 99 15.85 5.55 -23.82
C PRO A 99 15.33 4.12 -24.07
N VAL A 100 14.84 3.46 -23.02
CA VAL A 100 14.14 2.18 -23.11
C VAL A 100 12.76 2.41 -23.76
N LEU A 101 12.71 2.25 -25.07
CA LEU A 101 11.50 2.33 -25.90
C LEU A 101 11.30 1.00 -26.63
N PRO A 102 10.06 0.63 -26.99
CA PRO A 102 9.81 -0.54 -27.83
C PRO A 102 10.69 -0.58 -29.08
N SER A 103 10.82 0.54 -29.80
CA SER A 103 11.66 0.65 -31.01
C SER A 103 13.17 0.50 -30.74
N ASN A 104 13.61 0.76 -29.50
CA ASN A 104 15.01 0.64 -29.11
C ASN A 104 15.30 -0.72 -28.44
N THR A 105 14.29 -1.53 -28.13
CA THR A 105 14.49 -2.79 -27.39
C THR A 105 14.66 -3.96 -28.35
N VAL A 106 15.83 -4.60 -28.31
CA VAL A 106 16.18 -5.80 -29.10
C VAL A 106 15.69 -7.07 -28.39
N VAL A 107 15.96 -7.16 -27.08
CA VAL A 107 15.44 -8.22 -26.22
C VAL A 107 14.97 -7.60 -24.92
N GLN A 108 13.70 -7.82 -24.58
CA GLN A 108 13.16 -7.39 -23.30
C GLN A 108 13.58 -8.37 -22.20
N ILE A 109 14.13 -7.84 -21.12
CA ILE A 109 14.35 -8.62 -19.89
C ILE A 109 13.18 -8.41 -18.94
N VAL A 110 12.67 -9.50 -18.37
CA VAL A 110 11.52 -9.47 -17.47
C VAL A 110 11.80 -10.26 -16.20
N ASN A 111 11.35 -9.75 -15.06
CA ASN A 111 11.24 -10.50 -13.81
C ASN A 111 9.81 -10.39 -13.31
N VAL A 112 9.08 -11.50 -13.18
CA VAL A 112 7.63 -11.46 -12.98
C VAL A 112 7.11 -12.54 -12.04
N LYS A 113 5.94 -12.25 -11.46
CA LYS A 113 5.12 -13.17 -10.65
C LYS A 113 5.89 -13.79 -9.48
N PRO A 114 6.43 -12.98 -8.56
CA PRO A 114 7.07 -13.52 -7.37
C PRO A 114 6.04 -14.23 -6.49
N ALA A 115 6.38 -15.43 -6.02
CA ALA A 115 5.67 -16.18 -5.00
C ALA A 115 6.62 -16.39 -3.82
N PHE A 116 6.10 -16.26 -2.59
CA PHE A 116 6.94 -16.27 -1.38
C PHE A 116 6.62 -17.45 -0.49
N SER A 117 7.65 -18.13 0.02
CA SER A 117 7.49 -19.16 1.05
C SER A 117 7.09 -18.51 2.38
N ALA A 118 6.26 -19.21 3.14
CA ALA A 118 5.74 -18.66 4.38
C ALA A 118 6.79 -18.52 5.48
N ASP A 119 7.81 -19.36 5.49
CA ASP A 119 8.96 -19.25 6.38
C ASP A 119 9.83 -18.00 6.10
N GLY A 120 9.53 -17.26 5.02
CA GLY A 120 10.22 -16.05 4.62
C GLY A 120 11.63 -16.29 4.06
N ARG A 121 11.94 -17.52 3.61
CA ARG A 121 13.29 -17.93 3.17
C ARG A 121 13.45 -18.01 1.65
N TRP A 122 12.38 -18.16 0.89
CA TRP A 122 12.46 -18.47 -0.55
C TRP A 122 11.44 -17.69 -1.37
N ILE A 123 11.91 -17.07 -2.45
CA ILE A 123 11.08 -16.43 -3.47
C ILE A 123 11.21 -17.22 -4.76
N ALA A 124 10.09 -17.65 -5.35
CA ALA A 124 10.03 -18.22 -6.70
C ALA A 124 9.52 -17.17 -7.68
N PHE A 125 10.12 -17.02 -8.86
CA PHE A 125 9.67 -16.05 -9.87
C PHE A 125 10.12 -16.48 -11.27
N GLY A 126 9.51 -15.91 -12.30
CA GLY A 126 9.94 -16.09 -13.70
C GLY A 126 10.94 -15.00 -14.11
N SER A 127 12.03 -15.36 -14.78
CA SER A 127 12.96 -14.41 -15.38
C SER A 127 13.72 -15.00 -16.57
N ASN A 128 13.97 -14.19 -17.59
CA ASN A 128 14.81 -14.53 -18.74
C ASN A 128 16.24 -13.94 -18.64
N ALA A 129 16.64 -13.43 -17.48
CA ALA A 129 17.95 -12.83 -17.26
C ALA A 129 19.06 -13.88 -17.08
N THR A 130 19.34 -14.64 -18.14
CA THR A 130 20.42 -15.63 -18.22
C THR A 130 20.81 -15.91 -19.67
N THR A 131 22.09 -16.11 -19.93
CA THR A 131 22.61 -16.58 -21.22
C THR A 131 22.86 -18.08 -21.26
N SER A 132 22.45 -18.81 -20.20
CA SER A 132 22.63 -20.25 -20.13
C SER A 132 21.88 -20.94 -21.26
N GLU A 133 22.61 -21.64 -22.13
CA GLU A 133 22.01 -22.41 -23.22
C GLU A 133 21.31 -23.66 -22.69
N SER A 134 20.12 -23.97 -23.22
CA SER A 134 19.42 -25.21 -22.91
C SER A 134 20.31 -26.44 -23.16
N GLY A 135 20.37 -27.34 -22.16
CA GLY A 135 21.16 -28.59 -22.23
C GLY A 135 22.66 -28.41 -21.91
N SER A 136 23.12 -27.16 -21.77
CA SER A 136 24.46 -26.83 -21.28
C SER A 136 24.46 -26.59 -19.76
N PRO A 137 25.61 -26.71 -19.08
CA PRO A 137 25.74 -26.27 -17.69
C PRO A 137 25.40 -24.78 -17.55
N VAL A 138 24.77 -24.42 -16.43
CA VAL A 138 24.48 -23.02 -16.07
C VAL A 138 25.78 -22.21 -16.08
N ASP A 139 25.78 -21.09 -16.81
CA ASP A 139 26.96 -20.27 -17.07
C ASP A 139 27.31 -19.26 -15.95
N GLY A 140 26.44 -19.16 -14.94
CA GLY A 140 26.60 -18.31 -13.77
C GLY A 140 25.95 -16.93 -13.89
N THR A 141 25.40 -16.59 -15.06
CA THR A 141 24.53 -15.41 -15.19
C THR A 141 23.24 -15.62 -14.39
N ASN A 142 22.72 -14.55 -13.80
CA ASN A 142 21.52 -14.60 -12.98
C ASN A 142 20.87 -13.22 -12.86
N PRO A 143 19.60 -13.15 -12.42
CA PRO A 143 18.85 -11.90 -12.34
C PRO A 143 19.37 -10.87 -11.33
N GLY A 144 20.32 -11.19 -10.45
CA GLY A 144 20.80 -10.26 -9.41
C GLY A 144 21.68 -9.11 -9.91
N SER A 145 22.23 -9.23 -11.12
CA SER A 145 23.05 -8.22 -11.81
C SER A 145 23.24 -8.66 -13.26
N PHE A 146 22.30 -8.33 -14.14
CA PHE A 146 22.28 -8.78 -15.52
C PHE A 146 22.04 -7.63 -16.51
N ASN A 147 23.06 -7.22 -17.26
CA ASN A 147 22.88 -6.30 -18.36
C ASN A 147 22.91 -7.06 -19.69
N ALA A 148 21.78 -7.16 -20.38
CA ALA A 148 21.73 -7.90 -21.63
C ALA A 148 22.61 -7.29 -22.74
N ASN A 149 22.93 -5.99 -22.66
CA ASN A 149 23.83 -5.32 -23.61
C ASN A 149 25.28 -5.81 -23.51
N ASP A 150 25.69 -6.37 -22.36
CA ASP A 150 27.04 -6.92 -22.18
C ASP A 150 27.29 -8.14 -23.08
N PHE A 151 26.22 -8.72 -23.63
CA PHE A 151 26.22 -9.87 -24.53
C PHE A 151 25.86 -9.51 -25.97
N SER A 152 25.67 -8.22 -26.27
CA SER A 152 25.36 -7.76 -27.63
C SER A 152 26.65 -7.52 -28.43
N THR A 153 26.65 -7.90 -29.70
CA THR A 153 27.59 -7.38 -30.70
C THR A 153 26.84 -6.45 -31.65
N PHE A 154 27.36 -5.23 -31.80
CA PHE A 154 26.77 -4.19 -32.64
C PHE A 154 27.52 -4.18 -33.97
N ASP A 155 26.87 -4.59 -35.06
CA ASP A 155 27.34 -4.27 -36.40
C ASP A 155 26.68 -2.94 -36.80
N LEU A 156 27.51 -1.92 -37.03
CA LEU A 156 27.01 -0.66 -37.59
C LEU A 156 26.77 -0.97 -39.05
N GLY A 157 25.49 -1.07 -39.44
CA GLY A 157 25.06 -1.44 -40.77
C GLY A 157 25.62 -0.52 -41.86
N ASP A 158 25.24 -0.78 -43.12
CA ASP A 158 25.55 0.12 -44.23
C ASP A 158 25.15 1.56 -43.85
N PRO A 159 26.08 2.55 -43.83
CA PRO A 159 25.76 3.93 -43.49
C PRO A 159 24.72 4.58 -44.43
N ASP A 160 24.41 3.94 -45.56
CA ASP A 160 23.37 4.35 -46.50
C ASP A 160 22.00 3.67 -46.25
N ASP A 161 21.89 2.71 -45.32
CA ASP A 161 20.64 2.07 -44.87
C ASP A 161 20.47 2.19 -43.34
N PRO A 162 19.74 3.20 -42.84
CA PRO A 162 19.59 3.45 -41.41
C PRO A 162 18.76 2.37 -40.66
N ASP A 163 18.23 1.38 -41.36
CA ASP A 163 17.53 0.22 -40.80
C ASP A 163 18.43 -1.04 -40.74
N ASP A 164 19.71 -0.96 -41.14
CA ASP A 164 20.66 -2.09 -41.26
C ASP A 164 21.57 -2.29 -40.03
N ASP A 165 21.35 -1.56 -38.93
CA ASP A 165 22.06 -1.82 -37.66
C ASP A 165 21.60 -3.17 -37.06
N GLU A 166 22.39 -4.22 -37.28
CA GLU A 166 22.13 -5.56 -36.74
C GLU A 166 22.79 -5.69 -35.35
N VAL A 167 21.95 -5.86 -34.33
CA VAL A 167 22.40 -6.24 -32.98
C VAL A 167 22.22 -7.73 -32.83
N ASP A 168 23.34 -8.44 -32.81
CA ASP A 168 23.34 -9.87 -32.46
C ASP A 168 23.46 -10.02 -30.94
N ASN A 169 22.60 -10.85 -30.37
CA ASN A 169 22.53 -11.11 -28.94
C ASN A 169 22.07 -12.56 -28.72
N PRO A 170 22.74 -13.37 -27.87
CA PRO A 170 22.39 -14.78 -27.69
C PRO A 170 20.94 -14.99 -27.23
N LEU A 171 20.35 -14.01 -26.55
CA LEU A 171 18.97 -14.07 -26.08
C LEU A 171 17.94 -13.97 -27.22
N LEU A 172 18.33 -13.57 -28.43
CA LEU A 172 17.43 -13.60 -29.59
C LEU A 172 17.03 -15.03 -29.96
N MET A 173 17.86 -16.02 -29.65
CA MET A 173 17.61 -17.42 -30.01
C MET A 173 16.93 -18.23 -28.91
N ASP A 174 17.18 -17.89 -27.65
CA ASP A 174 16.58 -18.57 -26.49
C ASP A 174 15.70 -17.58 -25.71
N GLY A 175 16.27 -16.66 -24.94
CA GLY A 175 15.56 -15.53 -24.31
C GLY A 175 14.33 -15.90 -23.48
N ASN A 176 14.14 -17.20 -23.20
CA ASN A 176 12.94 -17.76 -22.61
C ASN A 176 12.84 -17.39 -21.13
N THR A 177 11.62 -17.22 -20.64
CA THR A 177 11.40 -17.06 -19.21
C THR A 177 11.66 -18.40 -18.51
N GLU A 178 12.63 -18.39 -17.60
CA GLU A 178 12.98 -19.51 -16.74
C GLU A 178 12.46 -19.32 -15.32
N MET A 179 12.22 -20.42 -14.61
CA MET A 179 11.91 -20.37 -13.19
C MET A 179 13.18 -20.17 -12.37
N TRP A 180 13.12 -19.27 -11.39
CA TRP A 180 14.20 -18.98 -10.46
C TRP A 180 13.73 -19.10 -9.02
N LEU A 181 14.63 -19.56 -8.15
CA LEU A 181 14.51 -19.40 -6.71
C LEU A 181 15.55 -18.41 -6.20
N TYR A 182 15.13 -17.52 -5.31
CA TYR A 182 16.01 -16.67 -4.53
C TYR A 182 15.94 -17.04 -3.05
N GLN A 183 17.09 -17.35 -2.45
CA GLN A 183 17.19 -17.58 -1.02
C GLN A 183 17.38 -16.24 -0.30
N VAL A 184 16.34 -15.79 0.41
CA VAL A 184 16.40 -14.57 1.21
C VAL A 184 17.45 -14.74 2.31
N PRO A 185 18.27 -13.74 2.67
CA PRO A 185 19.13 -13.80 3.85
C PRO A 185 18.35 -14.00 5.16
N ALA A 186 18.93 -14.70 6.14
CA ALA A 186 18.22 -14.99 7.39
C ALA A 186 17.99 -13.74 8.23
N VAL A 187 16.76 -13.53 8.68
CA VAL A 187 16.40 -12.44 9.59
C VAL A 187 16.11 -12.98 10.98
N THR A 188 16.54 -12.25 12.00
CA THR A 188 16.24 -12.62 13.40
C THR A 188 14.78 -12.30 13.73
N PRO A 189 14.00 -13.19 14.35
CA PRO A 189 12.64 -12.88 14.79
C PRO A 189 12.60 -11.70 15.75
N VAL A 190 11.60 -10.82 15.58
CA VAL A 190 11.42 -9.62 16.41
C VAL A 190 9.94 -9.40 16.71
N ASP A 191 9.64 -8.78 17.84
CA ASP A 191 8.28 -8.30 18.11
C ASP A 191 8.05 -7.03 17.28
N MET A 192 7.26 -7.12 16.23
CA MET A 192 6.99 -5.98 15.35
C MET A 192 6.08 -4.92 15.98
N SER A 193 5.38 -5.23 17.08
CA SER A 193 4.54 -4.24 17.78
C SER A 193 5.34 -3.18 18.53
N LEU A 194 6.61 -3.49 18.76
CA LEU A 194 7.55 -2.65 19.46
C LEU A 194 8.02 -1.47 18.60
N GLY A 195 8.07 -1.60 17.27
CA GLY A 195 8.58 -0.55 16.38
C GLY A 195 10.04 -0.19 16.63
N ASP A 196 10.83 -1.12 17.18
CA ASP A 196 12.24 -0.92 17.50
C ASP A 196 13.09 -0.77 16.24
N GLU A 197 14.15 0.04 16.36
CA GLU A 197 15.21 0.03 15.37
C GLU A 197 16.03 -1.26 15.53
N ILE A 198 16.17 -1.99 14.43
CA ILE A 198 16.92 -3.25 14.41
C ILE A 198 18.15 -3.11 13.49
N PRO A 199 19.19 -3.95 13.68
CA PRO A 199 20.35 -3.96 12.80
C PRO A 199 19.94 -4.21 11.33
N LEU A 200 20.63 -3.52 10.42
CA LEU A 200 20.45 -3.72 8.98
C LEU A 200 20.87 -5.15 8.62
N VAL A 201 19.96 -5.90 8.02
CA VAL A 201 20.22 -7.13 7.28
C VAL A 201 19.90 -6.84 5.83
N ASP A 202 20.94 -6.84 4.99
CA ASP A 202 20.77 -6.66 3.56
C ASP A 202 20.06 -7.87 2.95
N LEU A 203 18.81 -7.67 2.52
CA LEU A 203 18.01 -8.75 1.93
C LEU A 203 18.25 -8.92 0.43
N ALA A 204 19.10 -8.10 -0.21
CA ALA A 204 19.56 -8.28 -1.58
C ALA A 204 20.79 -9.21 -1.68
N ALA A 205 21.43 -9.55 -0.56
CA ALA A 205 22.64 -10.37 -0.51
C ALA A 205 22.38 -11.89 -0.50
N GLY A 206 21.24 -12.34 -1.04
CA GLY A 206 20.85 -13.73 -1.13
C GLY A 206 21.46 -14.45 -2.34
N THR A 207 20.98 -15.66 -2.61
CA THR A 207 21.52 -16.51 -3.68
C THR A 207 20.43 -16.97 -4.65
N PHE A 208 20.74 -16.94 -5.94
CA PHE A 208 19.86 -17.42 -7.00
C PHE A 208 20.13 -18.89 -7.34
N THR A 209 19.06 -19.62 -7.61
CA THR A 209 19.07 -20.98 -8.17
C THR A 209 18.17 -20.98 -9.40
N GLN A 210 18.75 -21.28 -10.56
CA GLN A 210 17.98 -21.54 -11.77
C GLN A 210 17.26 -22.89 -11.64
N VAL A 211 15.95 -22.91 -11.82
CA VAL A 211 15.10 -24.11 -11.70
C VAL A 211 14.87 -24.77 -13.05
N THR A 212 14.60 -23.99 -14.10
CA THR A 212 14.44 -24.48 -15.47
C THR A 212 15.49 -23.85 -16.39
N ASN A 213 15.84 -24.57 -17.45
CA ASN A 213 16.70 -24.09 -18.53
C ASN A 213 16.23 -24.78 -19.82
N THR A 214 15.47 -24.07 -20.64
CA THR A 214 14.69 -24.64 -21.74
C THR A 214 14.66 -23.73 -22.96
N PRO A 215 14.67 -24.29 -24.18
CA PRO A 215 14.59 -23.48 -25.38
C PRO A 215 13.22 -22.81 -25.46
N ALA A 216 13.15 -21.55 -25.88
CA ALA A 216 11.87 -20.90 -26.19
C ALA A 216 11.05 -21.64 -27.27
N ASP A 217 9.71 -21.62 -27.19
CA ASP A 217 8.87 -21.97 -28.36
C ASP A 217 9.09 -20.99 -29.51
N ILE A 218 9.16 -19.71 -29.19
CA ILE A 218 9.20 -18.61 -30.12
C ILE A 218 10.43 -17.78 -29.75
N PRO A 219 11.43 -17.68 -30.64
CA PRO A 219 12.61 -16.84 -30.40
C PRO A 219 12.20 -15.39 -30.08
N ALA A 220 13.01 -14.70 -29.27
CA ALA A 220 12.71 -13.33 -28.89
C ALA A 220 12.60 -12.43 -30.14
N MET A 221 11.63 -11.53 -30.14
CA MET A 221 11.40 -10.59 -31.25
C MET A 221 11.73 -9.16 -30.82
N PRO A 222 12.59 -8.45 -31.57
CA PRO A 222 12.82 -7.03 -31.35
C PRO A 222 11.54 -6.21 -31.45
N GLY A 223 11.45 -5.16 -30.63
CA GLY A 223 10.36 -4.21 -30.74
C GLY A 223 10.54 -3.25 -31.91
N THR A 224 9.44 -2.59 -32.27
CA THR A 224 9.38 -1.50 -33.26
C THR A 224 8.60 -0.33 -32.67
N THR A 225 8.46 0.76 -33.41
CA THR A 225 7.63 1.91 -32.99
C THR A 225 6.16 1.54 -32.72
N PHE A 226 5.66 0.44 -33.31
CA PHE A 226 4.24 0.05 -33.22
C PHE A 226 4.01 -1.29 -32.52
N VAL A 227 5.07 -2.06 -32.26
CA VAL A 227 4.98 -3.42 -31.70
C VAL A 227 5.96 -3.53 -30.55
N ALA A 228 5.47 -3.97 -29.39
CA ALA A 228 6.32 -4.23 -28.24
C ALA A 228 7.28 -5.39 -28.53
N PRO A 229 8.50 -5.39 -27.97
CA PRO A 229 9.36 -6.58 -28.00
C PRO A 229 8.63 -7.77 -27.37
N PHE A 230 9.00 -8.97 -27.79
CA PHE A 230 8.41 -10.21 -27.30
C PHE A 230 9.49 -11.17 -26.82
N VAL A 231 9.23 -11.84 -25.70
CA VAL A 231 10.00 -12.97 -25.18
C VAL A 231 9.04 -14.06 -24.75
N SER A 232 9.43 -15.32 -24.97
CA SER A 232 8.60 -16.46 -24.57
C SER A 232 8.47 -16.55 -23.06
N SER A 233 7.24 -16.84 -22.62
CA SER A 233 6.89 -17.05 -21.23
C SER A 233 6.55 -18.51 -20.99
N ASP A 234 7.45 -19.40 -21.40
CA ASP A 234 7.16 -20.83 -21.36
C ASP A 234 7.07 -21.33 -19.93
N ASN A 235 7.99 -20.93 -19.07
CA ASN A 235 7.97 -21.26 -17.65
C ASN A 235 7.48 -20.05 -16.84
N ARG A 236 6.36 -20.21 -16.14
CA ARG A 236 5.66 -19.06 -15.51
C ARG A 236 4.75 -19.45 -14.36
N ILE A 237 4.34 -18.42 -13.61
CA ILE A 237 3.29 -18.45 -12.57
C ILE A 237 3.60 -19.49 -11.48
N PRO A 238 4.67 -19.27 -10.69
CA PRO A 238 5.00 -20.17 -9.59
C PRO A 238 4.00 -20.10 -8.44
N SER A 239 3.89 -21.22 -7.73
CA SER A 239 3.34 -21.33 -6.39
C SER A 239 4.29 -22.16 -5.54
N ILE A 240 4.56 -21.74 -4.31
CA ILE A 240 5.62 -22.30 -3.47
C ILE A 240 5.07 -22.72 -2.10
N SER A 241 5.50 -23.90 -1.65
CA SER A 241 5.22 -24.46 -0.32
C SER A 241 5.84 -23.61 0.80
N ASP A 242 5.40 -23.81 2.04
CA ASP A 242 5.71 -22.95 3.17
C ASP A 242 7.18 -22.94 3.57
N ASP A 243 7.87 -24.06 3.37
CA ASP A 243 9.31 -24.25 3.62
C ASP A 243 10.19 -23.99 2.38
N GLY A 244 9.55 -23.62 1.26
CA GLY A 244 10.19 -23.42 -0.03
C GLY A 244 10.85 -24.67 -0.61
N ASN A 245 10.43 -25.87 -0.23
CA ASN A 245 10.97 -27.11 -0.79
C ASN A 245 10.32 -27.46 -2.13
N LEU A 246 9.00 -27.37 -2.23
CA LEU A 246 8.25 -27.64 -3.46
C LEU A 246 7.75 -26.35 -4.11
N THR A 247 7.94 -26.24 -5.43
CA THR A 247 7.46 -25.13 -6.26
C THR A 247 6.68 -25.69 -7.46
N ALA A 248 5.37 -25.45 -7.51
CA ALA A 248 4.54 -25.75 -8.67
C ALA A 248 4.57 -24.59 -9.67
N PHE A 249 4.58 -24.87 -10.97
CA PHE A 249 4.61 -23.85 -12.02
C PHE A 249 4.03 -24.39 -13.32
N ILE A 250 3.75 -23.49 -14.26
CA ILE A 250 3.30 -23.84 -15.62
C ILE A 250 4.53 -23.91 -16.52
N SER A 251 4.62 -24.94 -17.36
CA SER A 251 5.58 -24.99 -18.47
C SER A 251 4.93 -25.51 -19.75
N ASN A 252 5.31 -24.92 -20.89
CA ASN A 252 4.99 -25.44 -22.22
C ASN A 252 6.09 -26.41 -22.74
N ARG A 253 7.13 -26.66 -21.94
CA ARG A 253 8.33 -27.43 -22.35
C ARG A 253 8.30 -28.84 -21.78
N ASN A 254 9.10 -29.73 -22.38
CA ASN A 254 9.39 -31.03 -21.79
C ASN A 254 10.53 -30.90 -20.77
N LEU A 255 10.22 -31.14 -19.50
CA LEU A 255 11.17 -31.03 -18.38
C LEU A 255 11.57 -32.39 -17.77
N VAL A 256 10.99 -33.50 -18.24
CA VAL A 256 11.16 -34.83 -17.61
C VAL A 256 11.59 -35.93 -18.59
N GLY A 257 11.82 -35.60 -19.85
CA GLY A 257 12.38 -36.51 -20.87
C GLY A 257 11.41 -37.59 -21.37
N THR A 258 10.23 -37.71 -20.75
CA THR A 258 9.10 -38.53 -21.22
C THR A 258 7.80 -37.76 -20.94
N GLY A 259 7.12 -37.27 -21.98
CA GLY A 259 5.91 -36.42 -21.86
C GLY A 259 6.15 -35.00 -22.40
N ASN A 260 5.08 -34.22 -22.62
CA ASN A 260 5.06 -32.84 -23.15
C ASN A 260 6.08 -32.55 -24.29
N GLU A 261 6.42 -33.58 -25.09
CA GLU A 261 7.39 -33.46 -26.18
C GLU A 261 6.71 -32.76 -27.36
N ALA A 262 7.41 -31.87 -28.04
CA ALA A 262 6.89 -31.29 -29.28
C ALA A 262 6.44 -32.42 -30.24
N PRO A 263 5.23 -32.36 -30.82
CA PRO A 263 4.34 -31.20 -30.92
C PRO A 263 3.26 -31.11 -29.82
N GLU A 264 3.38 -31.80 -28.70
CA GLU A 264 2.39 -31.80 -27.61
C GLU A 264 2.62 -30.68 -26.57
N ASP A 265 3.39 -29.66 -26.94
CA ASP A 265 3.92 -28.52 -26.15
C ASP A 265 2.86 -27.54 -25.61
N ASN A 266 1.72 -28.02 -25.14
CA ASN A 266 0.71 -27.20 -24.47
C ASN A 266 1.11 -26.89 -23.00
N PRO A 267 0.45 -25.92 -22.35
CA PRO A 267 0.73 -25.61 -20.95
C PRO A 267 0.42 -26.80 -20.03
N GLU A 268 1.42 -27.28 -19.31
CA GLU A 268 1.34 -28.33 -18.30
C GLU A 268 1.81 -27.83 -16.92
N ILE A 269 1.35 -28.48 -15.85
CA ILE A 269 1.78 -28.21 -14.48
C ILE A 269 2.97 -29.12 -14.14
N PHE A 270 4.02 -28.50 -13.61
CA PHE A 270 5.20 -29.18 -13.08
C PHE A 270 5.42 -28.79 -11.62
N VAL A 271 6.13 -29.63 -10.88
CA VAL A 271 6.60 -29.35 -9.52
C VAL A 271 8.09 -29.58 -9.44
N TYR A 272 8.83 -28.56 -9.02
CA TYR A 272 10.24 -28.66 -8.66
C TYR A 272 10.40 -28.98 -7.17
N SER A 273 11.27 -29.94 -6.84
CA SER A 273 11.71 -30.25 -5.48
C SER A 273 13.14 -29.75 -5.27
N ARG A 274 13.31 -28.77 -4.38
CA ARG A 274 14.61 -28.18 -4.04
C ARG A 274 15.53 -29.17 -3.33
N THR A 275 15.01 -29.98 -2.42
CA THR A 275 15.81 -31.00 -1.71
C THR A 275 16.23 -32.14 -2.63
N GLY A 276 15.34 -32.54 -3.54
CA GLY A 276 15.64 -33.58 -4.54
C GLY A 276 16.42 -33.07 -5.75
N THR A 277 16.39 -31.76 -6.02
CA THR A 277 16.80 -31.13 -7.28
C THR A 277 16.15 -31.79 -8.51
N THR A 278 14.87 -32.16 -8.37
CA THR A 278 14.09 -32.88 -9.40
C THR A 278 12.89 -32.07 -9.84
N ILE A 279 12.52 -32.21 -11.12
CA ILE A 279 11.24 -31.74 -11.64
C ILE A 279 10.34 -32.95 -11.89
N SER A 280 9.10 -32.87 -11.45
CA SER A 280 8.04 -33.87 -11.65
C SER A 280 6.91 -33.25 -12.47
N GLN A 281 6.43 -33.96 -13.49
CA GLN A 281 5.26 -33.53 -14.26
C GLN A 281 3.98 -33.93 -13.53
N VAL A 282 3.03 -33.00 -13.40
CA VAL A 282 1.74 -33.23 -12.73
C VAL A 282 0.65 -33.55 -13.73
N THR A 283 0.59 -32.76 -14.81
CA THR A 283 -0.41 -32.93 -15.86
C THR A 283 0.21 -33.39 -17.17
N GLN A 284 -0.54 -34.22 -17.91
CA GLN A 284 -0.16 -34.67 -19.24
C GLN A 284 -1.42 -34.77 -20.09
N THR A 285 -1.66 -33.74 -20.88
CA THR A 285 -2.80 -33.61 -21.76
C THR A 285 -2.38 -33.67 -23.24
N PRO A 286 -3.25 -34.14 -24.14
CA PRO A 286 -2.97 -34.06 -25.57
C PRO A 286 -3.02 -32.61 -26.06
N ARG A 287 -2.26 -32.29 -27.11
CA ARG A 287 -2.37 -30.98 -27.77
C ARG A 287 -3.80 -30.74 -28.24
N GLY A 288 -4.43 -29.69 -27.70
CA GLY A 288 -5.73 -29.23 -28.19
C GLY A 288 -5.66 -28.72 -29.64
N GLY A 289 -6.79 -28.75 -30.33
CA GLY A 289 -6.91 -28.12 -31.65
C GLY A 289 -6.77 -26.60 -31.56
N ILE A 290 -6.40 -25.92 -32.64
CA ILE A 290 -6.19 -24.45 -32.67
C ILE A 290 -7.42 -23.67 -32.17
N GLY A 291 -8.63 -24.14 -32.48
CA GLY A 291 -9.89 -23.52 -32.04
C GLY A 291 -10.36 -23.91 -30.63
N SER A 292 -9.68 -24.85 -29.97
CA SER A 292 -9.97 -25.33 -28.62
C SER A 292 -8.68 -25.88 -27.99
N PRO A 293 -7.73 -24.98 -27.66
CA PRO A 293 -6.47 -25.39 -27.07
C PRO A 293 -6.69 -25.94 -25.66
N ILE A 294 -5.97 -27.01 -25.31
CA ILE A 294 -5.92 -27.51 -23.95
C ILE A 294 -4.93 -26.65 -23.14
N SER A 295 -5.28 -26.37 -21.89
CA SER A 295 -4.54 -25.45 -21.04
C SER A 295 -4.70 -25.80 -19.57
N ASN A 296 -3.59 -26.07 -18.89
CA ASN A 296 -3.52 -26.22 -17.44
C ASN A 296 -2.94 -24.94 -16.82
N ASN A 297 -3.63 -24.35 -15.85
CA ASN A 297 -3.28 -23.03 -15.33
C ASN A 297 -3.53 -22.85 -13.83
N VAL A 298 -2.89 -21.81 -13.28
CA VAL A 298 -3.04 -21.34 -11.90
C VAL A 298 -2.75 -22.46 -10.89
N PRO A 299 -1.56 -23.09 -10.94
CA PRO A 299 -1.19 -24.06 -9.93
C PRO A 299 -1.10 -23.37 -8.57
N THR A 300 -1.67 -23.99 -7.54
CA THR A 300 -1.49 -23.60 -6.15
C THR A 300 -1.17 -24.82 -5.32
N ILE A 301 0.02 -24.81 -4.73
CA ILE A 301 0.52 -25.89 -3.90
C ILE A 301 0.12 -25.66 -2.44
N ALA A 302 -0.20 -26.74 -1.72
CA ALA A 302 -0.42 -26.70 -0.29
C ALA A 302 0.85 -26.24 0.44
N GLY A 303 0.67 -25.59 1.59
CA GLY A 303 1.76 -25.12 2.43
C GLY A 303 2.68 -26.24 2.90
N ASP A 304 2.12 -27.39 3.24
CA ASP A 304 2.85 -28.62 3.59
C ASP A 304 3.41 -29.39 2.39
N GLY A 305 3.17 -28.92 1.16
CA GLY A 305 3.61 -29.55 -0.08
C GLY A 305 2.87 -30.83 -0.45
N SER A 306 1.83 -31.24 0.29
CA SER A 306 1.16 -32.52 0.12
C SER A 306 0.23 -32.59 -1.10
N ARG A 307 -0.18 -31.44 -1.64
CA ARG A 307 -1.17 -31.32 -2.72
C ARG A 307 -0.88 -30.15 -3.63
N VAL A 308 -1.36 -30.26 -4.88
CA VAL A 308 -1.49 -29.14 -5.80
C VAL A 308 -2.89 -29.14 -6.40
N MET A 309 -3.51 -27.96 -6.45
CA MET A 309 -4.70 -27.73 -7.28
C MET A 309 -4.36 -26.84 -8.47
N PHE A 310 -5.13 -26.98 -9.54
CA PHE A 310 -5.03 -26.18 -10.74
C PHE A 310 -6.38 -26.14 -11.48
N SER A 311 -6.51 -25.22 -12.43
CA SER A 311 -7.61 -25.21 -13.39
C SER A 311 -7.18 -25.87 -14.69
N SER A 312 -8.06 -26.66 -15.31
CA SER A 312 -7.80 -27.30 -16.60
C SER A 312 -9.06 -27.41 -17.43
N ASN A 313 -8.92 -27.38 -18.74
CA ASN A 313 -9.97 -27.77 -19.68
C ASN A 313 -9.69 -29.12 -20.38
N GLY A 314 -8.67 -29.86 -19.95
CA GLY A 314 -8.34 -31.18 -20.48
C GLY A 314 -9.16 -32.30 -19.84
N ASP A 315 -9.33 -33.39 -20.60
CA ASP A 315 -9.80 -34.67 -20.08
C ASP A 315 -8.69 -35.36 -19.28
N ASN A 316 -9.02 -35.88 -18.09
CA ASN A 316 -8.08 -36.60 -17.21
C ASN A 316 -6.69 -35.94 -17.13
N PRO A 317 -6.57 -34.64 -16.80
CA PRO A 317 -5.34 -33.90 -17.03
C PRO A 317 -4.18 -34.38 -16.16
N ILE A 318 -4.46 -34.96 -14.98
CA ILE A 318 -3.43 -35.45 -14.05
C ILE A 318 -2.86 -36.78 -14.56
N ILE A 319 -1.53 -36.93 -14.54
CA ILE A 319 -0.88 -38.20 -14.91
C ILE A 319 -1.48 -39.38 -14.13
N GLY A 320 -1.98 -40.37 -14.86
CA GLY A 320 -2.60 -41.58 -14.29
C GLY A 320 -4.02 -41.40 -13.77
N MET A 321 -4.70 -40.29 -14.10
CA MET A 321 -6.13 -40.09 -13.81
C MET A 321 -7.01 -40.86 -14.80
N THR A 322 -8.11 -41.44 -14.30
CA THR A 322 -9.05 -42.26 -15.11
C THR A 322 -10.52 -41.92 -14.86
N GLY A 323 -10.81 -40.79 -14.21
CA GLY A 323 -12.16 -40.44 -13.74
C GLY A 323 -12.53 -38.96 -13.86
N GLY A 324 -11.72 -38.17 -14.56
CA GLY A 324 -12.08 -36.81 -14.98
C GLY A 324 -12.65 -36.87 -16.38
N ASP A 325 -13.92 -36.50 -16.52
CA ASP A 325 -14.60 -36.43 -17.82
C ASP A 325 -14.94 -34.96 -18.07
N ASN A 326 -14.27 -34.37 -19.05
CA ASN A 326 -14.38 -32.96 -19.40
C ASN A 326 -14.49 -32.79 -20.92
N ALA A 327 -15.29 -33.66 -21.54
CA ALA A 327 -15.44 -33.74 -22.99
C ALA A 327 -15.98 -32.46 -23.65
N ASP A 328 -16.54 -31.53 -22.89
CA ASP A 328 -16.99 -30.22 -23.37
C ASP A 328 -15.89 -29.14 -23.36
N ALA A 329 -14.69 -29.49 -22.90
CA ALA A 329 -13.52 -28.61 -22.78
C ALA A 329 -13.81 -27.33 -21.98
N ASN A 330 -14.73 -27.39 -21.03
CA ASN A 330 -14.94 -26.31 -20.07
C ASN A 330 -13.81 -26.25 -19.04
N ARG A 331 -13.58 -25.09 -18.41
CA ARG A 331 -12.55 -24.97 -17.39
C ARG A 331 -13.05 -25.48 -16.05
N GLU A 332 -12.44 -26.56 -15.58
CA GLU A 332 -12.74 -27.22 -14.31
C GLU A 332 -11.57 -27.11 -13.33
N VAL A 333 -11.86 -27.29 -12.05
CA VAL A 333 -10.89 -27.28 -10.96
C VAL A 333 -10.49 -28.72 -10.63
N PHE A 334 -9.18 -28.98 -10.54
CA PHE A 334 -8.62 -30.29 -10.22
C PHE A 334 -7.65 -30.18 -9.04
N PHE A 335 -7.46 -31.29 -8.32
CA PHE A 335 -6.32 -31.44 -7.42
C PHE A 335 -5.73 -32.86 -7.45
N THR A 336 -4.47 -32.97 -7.03
CA THR A 336 -3.82 -34.25 -6.75
C THR A 336 -3.04 -34.21 -5.44
N ASP A 337 -2.95 -35.36 -4.77
CA ASP A 337 -1.92 -35.60 -3.76
C ASP A 337 -0.55 -35.68 -4.43
N LEU A 338 0.49 -35.25 -3.72
CA LEU A 338 1.89 -35.24 -4.15
C LEU A 338 2.76 -36.06 -3.19
N ASP A 339 3.79 -36.69 -3.72
CA ASP A 339 4.87 -37.24 -2.90
C ASP A 339 5.96 -36.19 -2.60
N ALA A 340 7.00 -36.58 -1.86
CA ALA A 340 8.10 -35.67 -1.48
C ALA A 340 8.93 -35.13 -2.66
N THR A 341 8.79 -35.72 -3.85
CA THR A 341 9.43 -35.26 -5.09
C THR A 341 8.51 -34.36 -5.93
N GLY A 342 7.28 -34.14 -5.47
CA GLY A 342 6.27 -33.37 -6.19
C GLY A 342 5.57 -34.16 -7.30
N ALA A 343 5.71 -35.48 -7.34
CA ALA A 343 5.02 -36.32 -8.32
C ALA A 343 3.59 -36.65 -7.87
N PRO A 344 2.60 -36.71 -8.78
CA PRO A 344 1.23 -37.11 -8.45
C PRO A 344 1.18 -38.50 -7.80
N THR A 345 0.63 -38.57 -6.60
CA THR A 345 0.36 -39.80 -5.87
C THR A 345 -1.11 -39.84 -5.44
N GLY A 346 -1.52 -40.88 -4.71
CA GLY A 346 -2.82 -40.93 -4.03
C GLY A 346 -4.02 -40.47 -4.88
N THR A 347 -4.80 -39.55 -4.32
CA THR A 347 -6.03 -38.98 -4.89
C THR A 347 -5.74 -38.09 -6.08
N LYS A 348 -6.49 -38.27 -7.18
CA LYS A 348 -6.50 -37.41 -8.37
C LYS A 348 -7.94 -37.10 -8.68
N LYS A 349 -8.35 -35.83 -8.60
CA LYS A 349 -9.77 -35.48 -8.58
C LYS A 349 -10.08 -34.24 -9.39
N GLN A 350 -11.14 -34.37 -10.18
CA GLN A 350 -11.90 -33.25 -10.72
C GLN A 350 -12.92 -32.82 -9.67
N ILE A 351 -12.78 -31.59 -9.18
CA ILE A 351 -13.60 -31.02 -8.10
C ILE A 351 -14.92 -30.49 -8.67
N THR A 352 -14.89 -29.90 -9.86
CA THR A 352 -16.05 -29.31 -10.51
C THR A 352 -16.39 -30.05 -11.81
N VAL A 353 -17.68 -30.26 -12.05
CA VAL A 353 -18.21 -30.82 -13.30
C VAL A 353 -19.34 -29.89 -13.75
N THR A 354 -19.04 -29.03 -14.70
CA THR A 354 -19.89 -27.90 -15.08
C THR A 354 -19.94 -27.76 -16.60
N THR A 355 -21.03 -27.19 -17.11
CA THR A 355 -21.20 -26.97 -18.55
C THR A 355 -21.53 -25.49 -18.76
N PRO A 356 -20.81 -24.76 -19.63
CA PRO A 356 -21.06 -23.34 -19.85
C PRO A 356 -22.39 -23.13 -20.57
N THR A 357 -23.06 -22.01 -20.27
CA THR A 357 -24.35 -21.68 -20.90
C THR A 357 -24.19 -21.41 -22.40
N ASN A 358 -23.12 -20.69 -22.77
CA ASN A 358 -22.68 -20.52 -24.15
C ASN A 358 -21.23 -21.03 -24.34
N PRO A 359 -20.87 -21.56 -25.53
CA PRO A 359 -19.50 -22.03 -25.79
C PRO A 359 -18.45 -20.95 -25.52
N GLY A 360 -17.43 -21.30 -24.74
CA GLY A 360 -16.31 -20.41 -24.39
C GLY A 360 -16.53 -19.50 -23.19
N GLU A 361 -17.71 -19.51 -22.56
CA GLU A 361 -17.93 -18.80 -21.30
C GLU A 361 -17.14 -19.42 -20.14
N THR A 362 -16.65 -18.57 -19.23
CA THR A 362 -16.00 -19.02 -18.00
C THR A 362 -17.05 -19.40 -16.97
N VAL A 363 -17.03 -20.65 -16.50
CA VAL A 363 -17.88 -21.09 -15.38
C VAL A 363 -17.12 -20.99 -14.06
N ASN A 364 -15.91 -21.55 -13.99
CA ASN A 364 -15.07 -21.49 -12.79
C ASN A 364 -13.97 -20.42 -12.97
N ALA A 365 -13.98 -19.43 -12.09
CA ALA A 365 -13.03 -18.33 -12.04
C ALA A 365 -12.02 -18.58 -10.91
N VAL A 366 -10.83 -19.04 -11.29
CA VAL A 366 -9.73 -19.32 -10.36
C VAL A 366 -8.64 -18.26 -10.55
N GLY A 367 -8.61 -17.28 -9.66
CA GLY A 367 -7.60 -16.23 -9.66
C GLY A 367 -6.23 -16.68 -9.11
N PHE A 368 -5.17 -15.98 -9.51
CA PHE A 368 -3.80 -16.18 -9.01
C PHE A 368 -3.69 -16.07 -7.49
N GLY A 369 -2.63 -16.64 -6.91
CA GLY A 369 -2.34 -16.57 -5.48
C GLY A 369 -2.61 -17.91 -4.77
N ARG A 370 -2.56 -17.90 -3.44
CA ARG A 370 -2.77 -19.10 -2.61
C ARG A 370 -4.26 -19.37 -2.47
N ARG A 371 -4.79 -20.31 -3.27
CA ARG A 371 -6.21 -20.72 -3.27
C ARG A 371 -6.45 -22.06 -2.57
N MET A 372 -5.40 -22.64 -2.01
CA MET A 372 -5.42 -23.86 -1.20
C MET A 372 -4.90 -23.56 0.21
N SER A 373 -5.48 -24.19 1.23
CA SER A 373 -5.01 -24.07 2.61
C SER A 373 -3.64 -24.75 2.81
N ARG A 374 -2.94 -24.39 3.89
CA ARG A 374 -1.60 -24.93 4.18
C ARG A 374 -1.58 -26.44 4.36
N ASP A 375 -2.62 -27.00 4.96
CA ASP A 375 -2.84 -28.45 5.14
C ASP A 375 -3.44 -29.14 3.90
N GLY A 376 -3.68 -28.40 2.81
CA GLY A 376 -4.25 -28.92 1.57
C GLY A 376 -5.71 -29.38 1.68
N ASN A 377 -6.42 -29.15 2.79
CA ASN A 377 -7.78 -29.63 2.98
C ASN A 377 -8.86 -28.73 2.36
N LEU A 378 -8.61 -27.43 2.26
CA LEU A 378 -9.57 -26.45 1.79
C LEU A 378 -9.10 -25.77 0.50
N ILE A 379 -10.01 -25.60 -0.45
CA ILE A 379 -9.78 -24.91 -1.72
C ILE A 379 -10.85 -23.84 -1.90
N ALA A 380 -10.47 -22.61 -2.30
CA ALA A 380 -11.40 -21.49 -2.45
C ALA A 380 -11.28 -20.82 -3.82
N PHE A 381 -12.42 -20.62 -4.50
CA PHE A 381 -12.49 -20.03 -5.83
C PHE A 381 -13.87 -19.43 -6.12
N ASP A 382 -13.98 -18.61 -7.16
CA ASP A 382 -15.25 -18.05 -7.62
C ASP A 382 -15.85 -18.94 -8.73
N SER A 383 -17.18 -19.10 -8.77
CA SER A 383 -17.85 -19.89 -9.80
C SER A 383 -19.26 -19.40 -10.11
N TYR A 384 -19.60 -19.37 -11.39
CA TYR A 384 -20.97 -19.15 -11.88
C TYR A 384 -21.85 -20.39 -11.71
N ALA A 385 -21.26 -21.57 -11.50
CA ALA A 385 -22.02 -22.79 -11.27
C ALA A 385 -22.77 -22.77 -9.94
N ASP A 386 -23.80 -23.60 -9.88
CA ASP A 386 -24.58 -23.86 -8.67
C ASP A 386 -24.01 -25.08 -7.91
N LEU A 387 -22.79 -24.92 -7.38
CA LEU A 387 -22.03 -26.01 -6.74
C LEU A 387 -22.65 -26.51 -5.42
N THR A 388 -23.53 -25.73 -4.80
CA THR A 388 -24.31 -26.11 -3.62
C THR A 388 -25.74 -26.56 -3.95
N ASN A 389 -26.10 -26.65 -5.23
CA ASN A 389 -27.40 -27.08 -5.73
C ASN A 389 -28.61 -26.25 -5.19
N GLU A 390 -28.39 -24.97 -4.90
CA GLU A 390 -29.43 -24.03 -4.42
C GLU A 390 -30.42 -23.62 -5.53
N HIS A 391 -30.03 -23.79 -6.79
CA HIS A 391 -30.76 -23.47 -8.02
C HIS A 391 -30.87 -24.70 -8.96
N SER A 392 -30.93 -25.90 -8.38
CA SER A 392 -31.09 -27.16 -9.12
C SER A 392 -29.99 -27.41 -10.18
N GLY A 393 -28.77 -26.95 -9.90
CA GLY A 393 -27.58 -27.21 -10.72
C GLY A 393 -27.43 -26.28 -11.93
N SER A 394 -28.31 -25.29 -12.09
CA SER A 394 -28.20 -24.33 -13.20
C SER A 394 -27.14 -23.26 -12.92
N ASN A 395 -26.32 -22.91 -13.91
CA ASN A 395 -25.43 -21.76 -13.81
C ASN A 395 -26.23 -20.47 -13.53
N GLN A 396 -25.63 -19.58 -12.74
CA GLN A 396 -26.21 -18.31 -12.34
C GLN A 396 -25.56 -17.14 -13.09
N PRO A 397 -26.26 -16.01 -13.26
CA PRO A 397 -25.72 -14.84 -13.96
C PRO A 397 -24.59 -14.14 -13.18
N GLY A 398 -24.55 -14.26 -11.84
CA GLY A 398 -23.43 -13.83 -11.00
C GLY A 398 -22.65 -15.00 -10.39
N PHE A 399 -21.34 -14.84 -10.25
CA PHE A 399 -20.51 -15.82 -9.58
C PHE A 399 -20.74 -15.80 -8.06
N GLY A 400 -20.56 -16.95 -7.41
CA GLY A 400 -20.43 -17.06 -5.96
C GLY A 400 -19.01 -17.47 -5.60
N THR A 401 -18.54 -17.11 -4.41
CA THR A 401 -17.29 -17.62 -3.87
C THR A 401 -17.56 -18.93 -3.15
N PHE A 402 -16.84 -19.99 -3.49
CA PHE A 402 -17.02 -21.32 -2.93
C PHE A 402 -15.78 -21.79 -2.19
N LEU A 403 -16.03 -22.50 -1.09
CA LEU A 403 -15.06 -23.28 -0.34
C LEU A 403 -15.35 -24.76 -0.58
N TYR A 404 -14.37 -25.49 -1.07
CA TYR A 404 -14.40 -26.94 -1.20
C TYR A 404 -13.58 -27.58 -0.07
N ASP A 405 -14.21 -28.48 0.70
CA ASP A 405 -13.55 -29.31 1.69
C ASP A 405 -13.21 -30.67 1.08
N VAL A 406 -11.92 -30.98 0.97
CA VAL A 406 -11.40 -32.19 0.34
C VAL A 406 -11.77 -33.44 1.15
N THR A 407 -11.73 -33.36 2.48
CA THR A 407 -12.04 -34.51 3.35
C THR A 407 -13.54 -34.79 3.39
N ALA A 408 -14.36 -33.73 3.47
CA ALA A 408 -15.81 -33.86 3.50
C ALA A 408 -16.43 -34.07 2.11
N ASP A 409 -15.67 -33.77 1.04
CA ASP A 409 -16.13 -33.76 -0.34
C ASP A 409 -17.40 -32.92 -0.56
N SER A 410 -17.34 -31.66 -0.11
CA SER A 410 -18.52 -30.79 -0.10
C SER A 410 -18.16 -29.34 -0.38
N PHE A 411 -19.09 -28.62 -1.01
CA PHE A 411 -19.01 -27.18 -1.23
C PHE A 411 -19.79 -26.39 -0.17
N ARG A 412 -19.28 -25.22 0.16
CA ARG A 412 -19.95 -24.16 0.91
C ARG A 412 -19.81 -22.84 0.15
N ARG A 413 -20.91 -22.10 -0.04
CA ARG A 413 -20.87 -20.76 -0.63
C ARG A 413 -20.55 -19.72 0.47
N LEU A 414 -19.72 -18.74 0.15
CA LEU A 414 -19.31 -17.66 1.06
C LEU A 414 -20.02 -16.36 0.66
N GLY A 415 -21.11 -16.04 1.36
CA GLY A 415 -21.89 -14.82 1.14
C GLY A 415 -22.69 -14.79 -0.17
N ALA A 416 -23.30 -13.64 -0.47
CA ALA A 416 -24.12 -13.43 -1.67
C ALA A 416 -23.32 -13.55 -3.00
N ARG A 417 -24.03 -13.83 -4.10
CA ARG A 417 -23.47 -13.83 -5.46
C ARG A 417 -23.18 -12.40 -5.94
N SER A 418 -22.29 -12.27 -6.92
CA SER A 418 -21.72 -11.01 -7.42
C SER A 418 -22.73 -10.02 -8.02
N ASP A 419 -23.94 -10.48 -8.32
CA ASP A 419 -25.04 -9.73 -8.93
C ASP A 419 -26.16 -9.40 -7.91
N ALA A 420 -25.98 -9.75 -6.64
CA ALA A 420 -27.00 -9.58 -5.61
C ALA A 420 -27.22 -8.11 -5.18
N ASP A 421 -26.23 -7.24 -5.36
CA ASP A 421 -26.32 -5.80 -5.04
C ASP A 421 -26.55 -5.00 -6.33
N ASP A 422 -27.83 -4.73 -6.64
CA ASP A 422 -28.23 -3.97 -7.83
C ASP A 422 -27.75 -2.51 -7.82
N GLN A 423 -27.37 -1.98 -6.65
CA GLN A 423 -26.80 -0.64 -6.50
C GLN A 423 -25.29 -0.62 -6.76
N ALA A 424 -24.61 -1.77 -6.75
CA ALA A 424 -23.24 -1.90 -7.22
C ALA A 424 -23.21 -1.84 -8.76
N SER A 425 -23.40 -0.63 -9.31
CA SER A 425 -23.38 -0.40 -10.76
C SER A 425 -22.09 -0.97 -11.38
N GLY A 426 -22.25 -1.86 -12.36
CA GLY A 426 -21.15 -2.61 -12.99
C GLY A 426 -20.88 -4.01 -12.39
N GLY A 427 -21.61 -4.42 -11.33
CA GLY A 427 -21.43 -5.70 -10.64
C GLY A 427 -20.33 -5.67 -9.57
N ASP A 428 -20.14 -6.81 -8.90
CA ASP A 428 -19.02 -7.06 -7.98
C ASP A 428 -17.69 -7.27 -8.75
N ILE A 429 -16.61 -7.44 -8.00
CA ILE A 429 -15.27 -7.81 -8.49
C ILE A 429 -14.93 -9.25 -8.06
N GLU A 430 -14.05 -9.92 -8.80
CA GLU A 430 -13.49 -11.23 -8.39
C GLU A 430 -12.89 -11.11 -6.97
N ARG A 431 -13.13 -12.10 -6.11
CA ARG A 431 -12.96 -11.93 -4.64
C ARG A 431 -11.64 -12.39 -4.09
N PHE A 432 -10.84 -13.10 -4.89
CA PHE A 432 -9.48 -13.52 -4.57
C PHE A 432 -9.31 -14.04 -3.11
N PRO A 433 -10.07 -15.06 -2.67
CA PRO A 433 -10.13 -15.49 -1.28
C PRO A 433 -8.83 -16.15 -0.76
N GLY A 434 -8.24 -15.60 0.31
CA GLY A 434 -6.98 -16.06 0.91
C GLY A 434 -7.14 -16.52 2.37
N PHE A 435 -6.59 -17.69 2.69
CA PHE A 435 -6.70 -18.30 4.03
C PHE A 435 -5.78 -17.64 5.07
N THR A 436 -6.23 -17.54 6.32
CA THR A 436 -5.45 -16.94 7.41
C THR A 436 -5.92 -17.40 8.80
N ASP A 437 -5.35 -16.78 9.84
CA ASP A 437 -5.53 -17.08 11.27
C ASP A 437 -5.24 -18.55 11.58
N TYR A 438 -4.10 -19.07 11.11
CA TYR A 438 -3.79 -20.49 11.23
C TYR A 438 -3.59 -20.93 12.68
N VAL A 439 -4.19 -22.06 13.03
CA VAL A 439 -3.97 -22.77 14.30
C VAL A 439 -3.55 -24.19 13.98
N ALA A 440 -2.31 -24.54 14.33
CA ALA A 440 -1.73 -25.85 14.05
C ALA A 440 -1.84 -26.28 12.57
N GLY A 441 -1.62 -25.35 11.63
CA GLY A 441 -1.67 -25.60 10.18
C GLY A 441 -3.07 -25.53 9.56
N VAL A 442 -4.13 -25.44 10.37
CA VAL A 442 -5.52 -25.35 9.91
C VAL A 442 -5.98 -23.89 9.88
N PRO A 443 -6.50 -23.36 8.75
CA PRO A 443 -6.96 -21.98 8.68
C PRO A 443 -8.23 -21.78 9.52
N GLN A 444 -8.33 -20.67 10.25
CA GLN A 444 -9.52 -20.35 11.04
C GLN A 444 -10.40 -19.30 10.35
N SER A 445 -9.88 -18.60 9.34
CA SER A 445 -10.63 -17.61 8.58
C SER A 445 -10.13 -17.49 7.14
N ILE A 446 -10.91 -16.77 6.34
CA ILE A 446 -10.57 -16.38 4.98
C ILE A 446 -10.73 -14.87 4.84
N VAL A 447 -9.82 -14.24 4.09
CA VAL A 447 -9.91 -12.84 3.70
C VAL A 447 -10.28 -12.79 2.22
N MET A 448 -11.26 -11.98 1.87
CA MET A 448 -11.65 -11.79 0.48
C MET A 448 -12.08 -10.36 0.22
N GLU A 449 -12.05 -9.96 -1.05
CA GLU A 449 -12.54 -8.65 -1.47
C GLU A 449 -13.95 -8.74 -2.04
N THR A 450 -14.74 -7.71 -1.79
CA THR A 450 -16.00 -7.47 -2.51
C THR A 450 -16.32 -5.99 -2.44
N ARG A 451 -17.02 -5.49 -3.44
CA ARG A 451 -17.57 -4.14 -3.39
C ARG A 451 -19.03 -4.10 -2.98
N MET A 452 -19.69 -5.25 -2.87
CA MET A 452 -21.09 -5.30 -2.47
C MET A 452 -21.30 -4.76 -1.05
N ASN A 453 -22.47 -4.19 -0.82
CA ASN A 453 -22.90 -3.73 0.49
C ASN A 453 -23.48 -4.86 1.34
N ILE A 454 -22.67 -5.88 1.61
CA ILE A 454 -23.08 -7.05 2.41
C ILE A 454 -23.35 -6.67 3.87
N ALA A 455 -24.40 -7.23 4.46
CA ALA A 455 -24.61 -7.24 5.91
C ALA A 455 -23.64 -8.23 6.58
N PRO A 456 -23.50 -8.20 7.93
CA PRO A 456 -22.63 -9.15 8.63
C PRO A 456 -22.94 -10.62 8.38
N ASP A 457 -24.16 -10.99 8.01
CA ASP A 457 -24.53 -12.37 7.65
C ASP A 457 -24.21 -12.73 6.19
N GLY A 458 -23.65 -11.79 5.41
CA GLY A 458 -23.30 -11.97 4.00
C GLY A 458 -24.44 -11.74 3.01
N THR A 459 -25.63 -11.32 3.46
CA THR A 459 -26.77 -10.97 2.60
C THR A 459 -26.72 -9.51 2.15
N ILE A 460 -27.48 -9.15 1.11
CA ILE A 460 -27.67 -7.74 0.73
C ILE A 460 -28.86 -7.20 1.52
N PRO A 461 -28.66 -6.20 2.40
CA PRO A 461 -29.74 -5.66 3.21
C PRO A 461 -30.68 -4.82 2.36
N SER A 462 -31.97 -4.90 2.65
CA SER A 462 -32.99 -4.07 2.00
C SER A 462 -32.83 -2.57 2.30
N ASP A 463 -32.27 -2.25 3.46
CA ASP A 463 -31.87 -0.90 3.84
C ASP A 463 -30.36 -0.77 3.62
N PRO A 464 -29.91 -0.01 2.60
CA PRO A 464 -28.49 0.14 2.28
C PRO A 464 -27.65 0.66 3.45
N GLU A 465 -28.23 1.36 4.41
CA GLU A 465 -27.47 1.83 5.57
C GLU A 465 -27.01 0.67 6.46
N MET A 466 -27.71 -0.46 6.46
CA MET A 466 -27.45 -1.62 7.31
C MET A 466 -26.29 -2.51 6.83
N GLY A 467 -25.77 -2.25 5.63
CA GLY A 467 -24.66 -3.02 5.08
C GLY A 467 -23.30 -2.46 5.50
N LEU A 468 -22.29 -3.31 5.39
CA LEU A 468 -20.92 -2.99 5.77
C LEU A 468 -20.24 -2.05 4.77
N ASN A 469 -20.72 -1.93 3.53
CA ASN A 469 -20.18 -1.02 2.51
C ASN A 469 -21.26 -0.06 1.99
N ASN A 470 -21.85 0.70 2.91
CA ASN A 470 -22.97 1.60 2.64
C ASN A 470 -22.63 2.82 1.76
N GLU A 471 -21.39 2.96 1.29
CA GLU A 471 -21.02 4.01 0.34
C GLU A 471 -21.74 3.82 -1.00
N ILE A 472 -22.36 4.89 -1.50
CA ILE A 472 -23.15 4.89 -2.75
C ILE A 472 -22.36 4.28 -3.93
N ASN A 473 -21.07 4.60 -4.02
CA ASN A 473 -20.22 4.17 -5.14
C ASN A 473 -19.68 2.75 -5.00
N ARG A 474 -19.92 2.09 -3.85
CA ARG A 474 -19.49 0.71 -3.59
C ARG A 474 -18.00 0.51 -3.91
N PRO A 475 -17.08 1.14 -3.15
CA PRO A 475 -15.65 0.86 -3.30
C PRO A 475 -15.36 -0.60 -2.99
N ALA A 476 -14.30 -1.15 -3.58
CA ALA A 476 -13.80 -2.47 -3.17
C ALA A 476 -13.33 -2.41 -1.72
N GLN A 477 -13.67 -3.44 -0.94
CA GLN A 477 -13.30 -3.56 0.47
C GLN A 477 -12.83 -4.98 0.77
N LEU A 478 -11.97 -5.11 1.77
CA LEU A 478 -11.51 -6.38 2.32
C LEU A 478 -12.40 -6.80 3.48
N TYR A 479 -12.73 -8.09 3.51
CA TYR A 479 -13.53 -8.71 4.54
C TYR A 479 -12.84 -9.96 5.07
N ARG A 480 -13.03 -10.20 6.37
CA ARG A 480 -12.68 -11.45 7.03
C ARG A 480 -13.95 -12.25 7.30
N TYR A 481 -13.90 -13.55 7.03
CA TYR A 481 -14.98 -14.50 7.27
C TYR A 481 -14.46 -15.74 8.04
N PRO A 482 -15.07 -16.11 9.18
CA PRO A 482 -14.59 -17.24 9.99
C PRO A 482 -14.97 -18.59 9.37
N LEU A 483 -14.03 -19.54 9.40
CA LEU A 483 -14.20 -20.91 8.93
C LEU A 483 -14.40 -21.91 10.08
N ASN A 484 -14.04 -21.50 11.30
CA ASN A 484 -14.07 -22.34 12.50
C ASN A 484 -15.43 -22.36 13.23
N VAL A 485 -16.48 -21.88 12.58
CA VAL A 485 -17.85 -21.88 13.09
C VAL A 485 -18.82 -22.39 12.00
N PRO A 486 -20.00 -22.93 12.38
CA PRO A 486 -21.04 -23.29 11.42
C PRO A 486 -21.43 -22.12 10.52
N GLU A 487 -21.91 -22.44 9.31
CA GLU A 487 -22.27 -21.45 8.29
C GLU A 487 -23.28 -20.43 8.78
N GLU A 488 -24.34 -20.89 9.44
CA GLU A 488 -25.39 -20.05 10.01
C GLU A 488 -24.92 -19.09 11.12
N SER A 489 -23.73 -19.30 11.66
CA SER A 489 -23.13 -18.47 12.71
C SER A 489 -21.94 -17.64 12.22
N ALA A 490 -21.47 -17.88 10.99
CA ALA A 490 -20.31 -17.19 10.44
C ALA A 490 -20.70 -15.80 9.94
N THR A 491 -19.98 -14.78 10.41
CA THR A 491 -20.25 -13.39 10.03
C THR A 491 -19.06 -12.72 9.35
N PHE A 492 -19.38 -11.94 8.33
CA PHE A 492 -18.48 -11.03 7.66
C PHE A 492 -18.09 -9.88 8.58
N THR A 493 -16.79 -9.60 8.62
CA THR A 493 -16.22 -8.41 9.25
C THR A 493 -15.49 -7.62 8.17
N ARG A 494 -15.89 -6.37 7.91
CA ARG A 494 -15.15 -5.47 7.01
C ARG A 494 -13.87 -5.01 7.73
N ILE A 495 -12.73 -5.36 7.13
CA ILE A 495 -11.40 -5.11 7.68
C ILE A 495 -10.67 -3.96 6.99
N SER A 496 -11.31 -3.29 6.02
CA SER A 496 -10.81 -2.06 5.41
C SER A 496 -11.86 -0.95 5.41
N LYS A 497 -11.43 0.27 5.09
CA LYS A 497 -12.32 1.40 4.77
C LYS A 497 -11.66 2.23 3.67
N LEU A 498 -11.61 1.63 2.48
CA LEU A 498 -10.98 2.22 1.30
C LEU A 498 -11.94 3.20 0.62
N PRO A 499 -11.44 4.31 0.05
CA PRO A 499 -12.28 5.28 -0.66
C PRO A 499 -12.71 4.74 -2.03
N SER A 500 -13.67 5.41 -2.63
CA SER A 500 -14.07 5.15 -4.01
C SER A 500 -13.04 5.70 -5.00
N PRO A 501 -12.51 4.89 -5.93
CA PRO A 501 -11.59 5.37 -6.95
C PRO A 501 -12.33 6.29 -7.95
N PRO A 502 -11.66 7.31 -8.51
CA PRO A 502 -12.30 8.29 -9.39
C PRO A 502 -12.53 7.78 -10.83
N PHE A 503 -11.75 6.79 -11.31
CA PHE A 503 -11.75 6.40 -12.73
C PHE A 503 -11.91 4.90 -12.99
N GLN A 504 -11.47 4.02 -12.10
CA GLN A 504 -11.50 2.59 -12.34
C GLN A 504 -11.63 1.79 -11.05
N LEU A 505 -12.51 0.80 -11.05
CA LEU A 505 -12.55 -0.24 -10.04
C LEU A 505 -11.45 -1.23 -10.37
N GLY A 506 -10.39 -1.23 -9.58
CA GLY A 506 -9.34 -2.23 -9.68
C GLY A 506 -9.42 -3.23 -8.54
N THR A 507 -8.95 -4.43 -8.81
CA THR A 507 -8.73 -5.49 -7.84
C THR A 507 -7.68 -5.08 -6.81
N ILE A 508 -7.93 -5.40 -5.55
CA ILE A 508 -7.06 -5.14 -4.41
C ILE A 508 -6.06 -6.29 -4.24
N LEU A 509 -6.49 -7.55 -4.43
CA LEU A 509 -5.69 -8.76 -4.28
C LEU A 509 -4.91 -8.81 -2.96
N ALA A 510 -5.58 -9.26 -1.89
CA ALA A 510 -4.98 -9.37 -0.57
C ALA A 510 -4.16 -10.65 -0.38
N PHE A 511 -2.99 -10.49 0.24
CA PHE A 511 -2.10 -11.55 0.70
C PHE A 511 -2.03 -11.51 2.24
N PRO A 512 -2.88 -12.28 2.94
CA PRO A 512 -2.83 -12.34 4.38
C PRO A 512 -1.65 -13.20 4.87
N SER A 513 -1.08 -12.82 6.01
CA SER A 513 -0.10 -13.65 6.74
C SER A 513 -0.79 -14.81 7.49
N ASP A 514 -0.08 -15.49 8.41
CA ASP A 514 -0.74 -16.48 9.28
C ASP A 514 -1.74 -15.89 10.25
N SER A 515 -1.73 -14.57 10.39
CA SER A 515 -2.74 -13.83 11.10
C SER A 515 -3.32 -12.74 10.22
N SER A 516 -4.65 -12.60 10.27
CA SER A 516 -5.36 -11.45 9.72
C SER A 516 -4.91 -10.10 10.31
N LYS A 517 -4.08 -10.12 11.38
CA LYS A 517 -3.38 -8.94 11.90
C LYS A 517 -2.53 -8.23 10.83
N ARG A 518 -1.95 -8.95 9.87
CA ARG A 518 -0.99 -8.38 8.89
C ARG A 518 -1.30 -8.89 7.49
N ILE A 519 -1.56 -7.96 6.58
CA ILE A 519 -1.98 -8.25 5.20
C ILE A 519 -1.25 -7.29 4.25
N ALA A 520 -0.63 -7.82 3.20
CA ALA A 520 -0.14 -7.02 2.08
C ALA A 520 -1.18 -7.02 0.96
N PHE A 521 -1.31 -5.93 0.21
CA PHE A 521 -2.28 -5.84 -0.88
C PHE A 521 -1.92 -4.73 -1.86
N ASN A 522 -2.55 -4.74 -3.03
CA ASN A 522 -2.39 -3.71 -4.06
C ASN A 522 -3.56 -2.73 -4.00
N LEU A 523 -3.34 -1.45 -4.27
CA LEU A 523 -4.45 -0.52 -4.41
C LEU A 523 -4.25 0.40 -5.61
N PRO A 524 -4.95 0.15 -6.73
CA PRO A 524 -4.95 1.03 -7.87
C PRO A 524 -5.94 2.18 -7.70
N GLY A 525 -5.65 3.31 -8.36
CA GLY A 525 -6.64 4.36 -8.58
C GLY A 525 -7.06 5.14 -7.35
N SER A 526 -6.42 4.96 -6.19
CA SER A 526 -6.91 5.49 -4.91
C SER A 526 -5.83 6.17 -4.09
N GLU A 527 -6.20 7.28 -3.46
CA GLU A 527 -5.44 7.98 -2.43
C GLU A 527 -6.16 7.84 -1.09
N ILE A 528 -5.50 7.24 -0.10
CA ILE A 528 -6.10 6.94 1.21
C ILE A 528 -5.59 7.86 2.33
N GLY A 529 -4.90 8.95 1.99
CA GLY A 529 -4.21 9.86 2.90
C GLY A 529 -2.72 9.54 3.08
N THR A 530 -2.19 8.55 2.37
CA THR A 530 -0.77 8.14 2.40
C THR A 530 0.10 8.92 1.41
N GLY A 531 -0.48 9.53 0.38
CA GLY A 531 0.20 10.39 -0.59
C GLY A 531 0.50 9.76 -1.95
N ASN A 532 -0.34 8.83 -2.40
CA ASN A 532 -0.39 8.30 -3.76
C ASN A 532 -1.19 9.23 -4.71
N SER A 533 -0.66 10.42 -5.01
CA SER A 533 -1.39 11.43 -5.79
C SER A 533 -1.51 11.16 -7.29
N ASP A 534 -0.66 10.29 -7.84
CA ASP A 534 -0.70 9.91 -9.27
C ASP A 534 -1.66 8.74 -9.56
N LEU A 535 -2.22 8.14 -8.50
CA LEU A 535 -3.21 7.07 -8.57
C LEU A 535 -2.70 5.78 -9.23
N THR A 536 -1.38 5.63 -9.37
CA THR A 536 -0.77 4.39 -9.84
C THR A 536 -1.04 3.24 -8.85
N SER A 537 -0.89 1.99 -9.32
CA SER A 537 -1.06 0.83 -8.45
C SER A 537 0.14 0.71 -7.53
N GLU A 538 -0.10 0.72 -6.23
CA GLU A 538 0.96 0.66 -5.22
C GLU A 538 0.71 -0.49 -4.24
N VAL A 539 1.77 -0.92 -3.57
CA VAL A 539 1.72 -1.95 -2.52
C VAL A 539 1.45 -1.30 -1.17
N TYR A 540 0.49 -1.85 -0.44
CA TYR A 540 0.07 -1.40 0.88
C TYR A 540 0.20 -2.50 1.91
N TYR A 541 0.28 -2.08 3.17
CA TYR A 541 0.32 -2.91 4.34
C TYR A 541 -0.83 -2.56 5.27
N LEU A 542 -1.68 -3.54 5.57
CA LEU A 542 -2.78 -3.42 6.52
C LEU A 542 -2.39 -4.11 7.82
N LEU A 543 -2.56 -3.38 8.92
CA LEU A 543 -2.39 -3.83 10.29
C LEU A 543 -3.74 -3.76 11.02
N LEU A 544 -4.22 -4.89 11.55
CA LEU A 544 -5.38 -4.94 12.44
C LEU A 544 -4.93 -4.99 13.91
N PRO A 545 -4.95 -3.87 14.63
CA PRO A 545 -4.59 -3.88 16.04
C PRO A 545 -5.65 -4.65 16.84
N ASN A 546 -5.23 -5.41 17.86
CA ASN A 546 -6.17 -6.10 18.74
C ASN A 546 -7.06 -5.08 19.47
N VAL A 547 -8.36 -5.31 19.54
CA VAL A 547 -9.31 -4.44 20.25
C VAL A 547 -9.99 -5.24 21.33
N THR A 548 -9.84 -4.81 22.58
CA THR A 548 -10.46 -5.46 23.75
C THR A 548 -11.54 -4.60 24.39
N ARG A 549 -11.44 -3.28 24.26
CA ARG A 549 -12.38 -2.29 24.80
C ARG A 549 -12.20 -0.93 24.16
N GLU A 550 -13.21 -0.09 24.32
CA GLU A 550 -13.16 1.33 23.99
C GLU A 550 -13.28 2.18 25.26
N SER A 551 -12.67 3.36 25.28
CA SER A 551 -12.76 4.31 26.37
C SER A 551 -12.92 5.74 25.83
N PRO A 552 -13.81 6.56 26.42
CA PRO A 552 -13.93 7.96 26.02
C PRO A 552 -12.64 8.72 26.32
N ALA A 553 -12.24 9.61 25.41
CA ALA A 553 -11.07 10.46 25.58
C ALA A 553 -11.29 11.87 24.97
N SER A 554 -10.55 12.85 25.49
CA SER A 554 -10.46 14.20 24.92
C SER A 554 -9.06 14.45 24.37
N PHE A 555 -8.96 14.98 23.15
CA PHE A 555 -7.68 15.21 22.47
C PHE A 555 -7.33 16.70 22.40
N ARG A 556 -6.03 17.01 22.50
CA ARG A 556 -5.48 18.35 22.28
C ARG A 556 -4.26 18.24 21.38
N TYR A 557 -4.16 19.14 20.40
CA TYR A 557 -3.09 19.12 19.42
C TYR A 557 -2.19 20.33 19.57
N SER A 558 -0.89 20.11 19.48
CA SER A 558 0.12 21.16 19.49
C SER A 558 1.12 20.94 18.37
N SER A 559 1.77 22.01 17.91
CA SER A 559 2.82 21.88 16.90
C SER A 559 4.04 21.14 17.45
N GLY A 560 4.66 20.31 16.61
CA GLY A 560 5.92 19.63 16.92
C GLY A 560 7.09 20.59 17.15
N ALA A 561 7.03 21.80 16.58
CA ALA A 561 8.12 22.78 16.68
C ALA A 561 8.11 23.57 17.99
N THR A 562 7.04 24.34 18.27
CA THR A 562 6.96 25.21 19.45
C THR A 562 6.24 24.58 20.64
N LYS A 563 5.55 23.45 20.44
CA LYS A 563 4.63 22.82 21.41
C LYS A 563 3.48 23.72 21.84
N ILE A 564 3.19 24.77 21.08
CA ILE A 564 2.05 25.64 21.31
C ILE A 564 0.79 24.96 20.74
N PRO A 565 -0.32 24.93 21.52
CA PRO A 565 -1.59 24.38 21.06
C PRO A 565 -2.06 25.01 19.75
N LEU A 566 -2.64 24.17 18.89
CA LEU A 566 -3.20 24.55 17.59
C LEU A 566 -4.71 24.45 17.56
N GLN A 567 -5.32 23.71 18.48
CA GLN A 567 -6.77 23.59 18.64
C GLN A 567 -7.14 23.63 20.12
N ASN A 568 -8.15 24.43 20.45
CA ASN A 568 -8.92 24.30 21.68
C ASN A 568 -10.35 23.91 21.27
N GLU A 569 -10.79 22.68 21.49
CA GLU A 569 -12.23 22.38 21.55
C GLU A 569 -12.63 22.22 23.03
N PRO A 570 -13.87 22.60 23.42
CA PRO A 570 -15.08 22.51 22.61
C PRO A 570 -15.73 23.86 22.26
N LEU A 571 -16.07 24.08 20.99
CA LEU A 571 -17.15 25.00 20.62
C LEU A 571 -18.44 24.17 20.49
N GLU A 572 -19.47 24.57 21.23
CA GLU A 572 -20.81 23.97 21.15
C GLU A 572 -21.28 23.89 19.69
N GLU A 573 -22.05 22.85 19.36
CA GLU A 573 -22.69 22.71 18.05
C GLU A 573 -23.32 24.04 17.61
N PRO A 574 -23.12 24.48 16.35
CA PRO A 574 -23.97 25.52 15.82
C PRO A 574 -25.39 24.96 15.76
N THR A 575 -26.24 25.36 16.72
CA THR A 575 -27.69 25.15 16.63
C THR A 575 -28.11 25.60 15.23
N LYS A 576 -28.57 24.65 14.41
CA LYS A 576 -29.16 24.92 13.10
C LYS A 576 -30.17 26.06 13.27
N LEU A 577 -29.84 27.24 12.74
CA LEU A 577 -30.77 28.35 12.66
C LEU A 577 -31.87 27.89 11.70
N SER A 578 -32.97 27.37 12.24
CA SER A 578 -34.10 26.98 11.41
C SER A 578 -34.63 28.23 10.71
N SER A 579 -34.46 28.30 9.40
CA SER A 579 -35.11 29.27 8.53
C SER A 579 -36.61 28.96 8.50
N LYS A 580 -37.35 29.38 9.52
CA LYS A 580 -38.80 29.54 9.42
C LYS A 580 -39.10 31.00 9.13
N VAL A 581 -39.27 31.29 7.85
CA VAL A 581 -40.02 32.44 7.38
C VAL A 581 -41.45 32.28 7.89
N SER A 582 -41.87 33.17 8.79
CA SER A 582 -43.29 33.41 9.06
C SER A 582 -43.55 34.90 9.10
N SER A 583 -44.29 35.36 8.11
CA SER A 583 -44.87 36.68 7.95
C SER A 583 -45.84 37.04 9.08
N ALA A 584 -45.63 38.18 9.74
CA ALA A 584 -46.72 39.03 10.25
C ALA A 584 -46.18 40.42 10.62
N ASN A 585 -46.81 41.45 10.06
CA ASN A 585 -46.64 42.87 10.36
C ASN A 585 -47.70 43.31 11.43
N PRO A 586 -47.80 44.58 11.87
CA PRO A 586 -47.27 45.12 13.13
C PRO A 586 -48.37 45.66 14.08
N LYS A 587 -48.04 45.94 15.35
CA LYS A 587 -48.68 47.01 16.19
C LYS A 587 -48.07 47.10 17.60
N GLY A 588 -47.66 48.31 18.01
CA GLY A 588 -47.52 48.65 19.44
C GLY A 588 -46.43 49.66 19.83
N LYS A 589 -46.76 50.95 19.71
CA LYS A 589 -46.30 52.22 20.35
C LYS A 589 -45.15 52.31 21.40
N PRO A 590 -44.58 53.54 21.60
CA PRO A 590 -43.22 53.80 22.05
C PRO A 590 -43.09 54.17 23.54
N GLN A 591 -41.87 54.11 24.07
CA GLN A 591 -41.48 54.84 25.27
C GLN A 591 -40.13 55.53 25.09
N LEU A 592 -40.14 56.85 25.28
CA LEU A 592 -38.99 57.76 25.35
C LEU A 592 -38.26 57.60 26.69
N GLY A 593 -36.95 57.83 26.68
CA GLY A 593 -36.27 58.45 27.81
C GLY A 593 -34.76 58.18 27.88
N GLY A 594 -33.95 59.21 27.67
CA GLY A 594 -32.62 59.32 28.29
C GLY A 594 -31.43 59.44 27.35
N THR A 595 -31.12 60.67 26.93
CA THR A 595 -29.78 61.09 26.51
C THR A 595 -28.93 61.38 27.76
N PRO A 596 -27.63 61.04 27.78
CA PRO A 596 -26.65 62.13 27.72
C PRO A 596 -25.45 61.89 26.80
N THR A 597 -24.96 63.02 26.29
CA THR A 597 -23.85 63.30 25.35
C THR A 597 -22.46 62.82 25.86
N PRO A 598 -21.52 62.47 24.96
CA PRO A 598 -20.35 61.65 25.25
C PRO A 598 -19.15 62.41 25.81
N THR A 599 -18.29 61.69 26.55
CA THR A 599 -16.92 62.12 26.89
C THR A 599 -15.94 61.34 25.99
N PRO A 600 -15.02 62.01 25.26
CA PRO A 600 -14.06 61.32 24.41
C PRO A 600 -13.00 60.63 25.27
N THR A 601 -13.03 59.30 25.31
CA THR A 601 -11.92 58.48 25.79
C THR A 601 -11.05 58.13 24.57
N PRO A 602 -9.71 58.23 24.64
CA PRO A 602 -8.84 57.96 23.51
C PRO A 602 -9.05 56.53 23.00
N THR A 603 -9.49 56.41 21.75
CA THR A 603 -9.50 55.15 21.01
C THR A 603 -8.05 54.67 20.90
N PRO A 604 -7.67 53.51 21.46
CA PRO A 604 -6.41 52.91 21.09
C PRO A 604 -6.48 52.62 19.60
N THR A 605 -5.53 53.16 18.84
CA THR A 605 -5.28 52.74 17.46
C THR A 605 -5.27 51.22 17.43
N PRO A 606 -6.11 50.55 16.61
CA PRO A 606 -6.00 49.11 16.50
C PRO A 606 -4.59 48.83 15.98
N LEU A 607 -3.79 48.10 16.77
CA LEU A 607 -2.71 47.30 16.20
C LEU A 607 -3.33 46.54 15.02
N PRO A 608 -2.64 46.38 13.88
CA PRO A 608 -3.16 45.54 12.82
C PRO A 608 -3.42 44.16 13.43
N SER A 609 -4.69 43.84 13.65
CA SER A 609 -5.11 42.51 14.02
C SER A 609 -4.81 41.67 12.80
N THR A 610 -3.69 40.95 12.84
CA THR A 610 -3.46 39.82 11.96
C THR A 610 -4.73 38.98 12.06
N PRO A 611 -5.44 38.69 10.96
CA PRO A 611 -6.66 37.89 11.03
C PRO A 611 -6.33 36.58 11.75
N PRO A 612 -7.25 36.00 12.53
CA PRO A 612 -7.00 34.74 13.23
C PRO A 612 -6.51 33.72 12.20
N ALA A 613 -5.29 33.20 12.40
CA ALA A 613 -4.79 32.11 11.57
C ALA A 613 -5.82 30.98 11.62
N LYS A 614 -6.16 30.39 10.46
CA LYS A 614 -6.97 29.18 10.43
C LYS A 614 -6.27 28.13 11.31
N GLN A 615 -6.97 27.59 12.29
CA GLN A 615 -6.40 26.71 13.31
C GLN A 615 -6.57 25.25 12.92
N GLY A 616 -5.47 24.52 12.78
CA GLY A 616 -5.48 23.07 12.59
C GLY A 616 -4.12 22.48 12.34
N LEU A 617 -4.08 21.20 12.03
CA LEU A 617 -2.87 20.50 11.60
C LEU A 617 -2.81 20.45 10.07
N SER A 618 -1.63 20.62 9.49
CA SER A 618 -1.43 20.44 8.05
C SER A 618 -0.77 19.10 7.74
N ARG A 619 -0.91 18.63 6.49
CA ARG A 619 -0.30 17.38 6.04
C ARG A 619 1.21 17.35 6.21
N GLY A 620 1.74 16.19 6.59
CA GLY A 620 3.18 16.01 6.82
C GLY A 620 3.74 16.89 7.94
N MET A 621 2.91 17.48 8.80
CA MET A 621 3.34 18.25 9.95
C MET A 621 3.73 17.32 11.10
N LEU A 622 4.89 17.55 11.74
CA LEU A 622 5.18 17.01 13.07
C LEU A 622 4.30 17.69 14.13
N ALA A 623 3.61 16.90 14.95
CA ALA A 623 2.66 17.37 15.95
C ALA A 623 2.68 16.52 17.23
N PHE A 624 2.14 17.10 18.31
CA PHE A 624 1.84 16.39 19.55
C PHE A 624 0.33 16.24 19.70
N LEU A 625 -0.12 15.06 20.14
CA LEU A 625 -1.47 14.77 20.61
C LEU A 625 -1.39 14.44 22.09
N ASP A 626 -1.94 15.30 22.93
CA ASP A 626 -2.19 15.02 24.34
C ASP A 626 -3.62 14.51 24.51
N TYR A 627 -3.79 13.42 25.26
CA TYR A 627 -5.11 12.86 25.53
C TYR A 627 -5.37 12.57 27.00
N THR A 628 -6.61 12.80 27.40
CA THR A 628 -7.14 12.41 28.71
C THR A 628 -8.26 11.43 28.49
N ALA A 629 -8.16 10.24 29.08
CA ALA A 629 -9.10 9.15 28.88
C ALA A 629 -9.74 8.71 30.19
N GLY A 630 -10.94 8.14 30.10
CA GLY A 630 -11.63 7.51 31.24
C GLY A 630 -10.88 6.30 31.79
N ILE A 631 -10.18 5.56 30.91
CA ILE A 631 -9.31 4.43 31.27
C ILE A 631 -7.88 4.75 30.83
N ASN A 632 -6.97 4.79 31.80
CA ASN A 632 -5.54 4.97 31.53
C ASN A 632 -4.88 3.59 31.30
N THR A 633 -4.59 3.27 30.05
CA THR A 633 -3.83 2.06 29.71
C THR A 633 -2.32 2.35 29.82
N PRO A 634 -1.54 1.52 30.53
CA PRO A 634 -0.09 1.67 30.59
C PRO A 634 0.55 1.55 29.20
N THR A 635 1.55 2.39 28.93
CA THR A 635 2.35 2.34 27.71
C THR A 635 3.80 2.55 28.06
N VAL A 636 4.68 1.70 27.53
CA VAL A 636 6.12 1.91 27.65
C VAL A 636 6.49 3.08 26.75
N SER A 637 7.02 4.14 27.35
CA SER A 637 7.41 5.32 26.56
C SER A 637 8.55 4.95 25.62
N ARG A 638 8.40 5.29 24.35
CA ARG A 638 9.36 4.92 23.30
C ARG A 638 9.46 6.00 22.24
N THR A 639 10.67 6.22 21.76
CA THR A 639 10.98 7.12 20.66
C THR A 639 11.53 6.29 19.50
N ALA A 640 10.92 6.45 18.33
CA ALA A 640 11.33 5.75 17.12
C ALA A 640 12.50 6.47 16.44
N VAL A 641 13.35 5.68 15.78
CA VAL A 641 14.32 6.19 14.82
C VAL A 641 13.58 6.40 13.49
N GLY A 642 13.55 7.64 13.00
CA GLY A 642 12.87 8.00 11.75
C GLY A 642 13.88 8.36 10.66
N SER A 643 13.52 8.09 9.39
CA SER A 643 14.31 8.48 8.23
C SER A 643 13.39 8.75 7.05
N VAL A 644 13.68 9.78 6.25
CA VAL A 644 12.94 10.06 5.00
C VAL A 644 13.24 9.03 3.90
N ASN A 645 14.36 8.31 4.02
CA ASN A 645 14.78 7.25 3.09
C ASN A 645 14.26 5.88 3.54
N ARG A 646 13.12 5.79 4.22
CA ARG A 646 12.55 4.53 4.70
C ARG A 646 11.11 4.42 4.30
N SER A 647 10.65 3.19 4.19
CA SER A 647 9.24 2.87 4.06
C SER A 647 8.87 1.95 5.22
N PHE A 648 8.04 2.33 6.18
CA PHE A 648 7.55 3.68 6.43
C PHE A 648 8.63 4.59 7.05
N PRO A 649 8.59 5.91 6.81
CA PRO A 649 9.55 6.85 7.40
C PRO A 649 9.61 6.81 8.93
N LEU A 650 8.47 6.50 9.55
CA LEU A 650 8.28 6.23 10.98
C LEU A 650 7.41 4.97 11.15
N PRO A 651 7.54 4.21 12.25
CA PRO A 651 6.69 3.06 12.48
C PRO A 651 5.21 3.46 12.60
N ILE A 652 4.33 2.59 12.10
CA ILE A 652 2.87 2.73 12.21
C ILE A 652 2.29 1.99 13.43
N GLU A 653 3.13 1.21 14.12
CA GLU A 653 2.88 0.56 15.42
C GLU A 653 4.13 0.79 16.28
N LEU A 654 3.99 1.41 17.46
CA LEU A 654 5.11 1.70 18.37
C LEU A 654 4.70 1.38 19.81
N SER A 655 5.41 0.47 20.46
CA SER A 655 5.06 -0.04 21.81
C SER A 655 3.59 -0.50 21.93
N GLY A 656 3.07 -1.16 20.89
CA GLY A 656 1.68 -1.62 20.80
C GLY A 656 0.65 -0.51 20.62
N VAL A 657 1.08 0.71 20.34
CA VAL A 657 0.22 1.84 20.00
C VAL A 657 0.14 2.00 18.49
N THR A 658 -1.07 2.12 17.96
CA THR A 658 -1.33 2.58 16.59
C THR A 658 -2.19 3.82 16.60
N MET A 659 -2.09 4.63 15.55
CA MET A 659 -2.93 5.80 15.35
C MET A 659 -3.31 5.92 13.88
N THR A 660 -4.57 6.28 13.61
CA THR A 660 -5.03 6.62 12.26
C THR A 660 -5.72 7.98 12.25
N VAL A 661 -5.64 8.66 11.11
CA VAL A 661 -6.46 9.82 10.79
C VAL A 661 -7.21 9.50 9.52
N ASN A 662 -8.54 9.50 9.58
CA ASN A 662 -9.38 9.07 8.46
C ASN A 662 -9.05 7.66 7.91
N GLY A 663 -8.58 6.74 8.78
CA GLY A 663 -8.14 5.40 8.39
C GLY A 663 -6.71 5.31 7.87
N ALA A 664 -6.09 6.42 7.46
CA ALA A 664 -4.69 6.47 7.05
C ALA A 664 -3.76 6.24 8.25
N ALA A 665 -2.73 5.42 8.09
CA ALA A 665 -1.74 5.21 9.14
C ALA A 665 -0.96 6.50 9.45
N VAL A 666 -0.72 6.71 10.75
CA VAL A 666 0.09 7.81 11.26
C VAL A 666 1.50 7.33 11.57
N GLY A 667 2.51 8.08 11.15
CA GLY A 667 3.90 7.82 11.53
C GLY A 667 4.17 8.25 12.98
N LEU A 668 4.54 7.31 13.85
CA LEU A 668 4.75 7.55 15.28
C LEU A 668 6.22 7.86 15.57
N LYS A 669 6.52 9.09 15.99
CA LYS A 669 7.87 9.51 16.41
C LYS A 669 8.13 9.15 17.87
N ARG A 670 7.14 9.37 18.73
CA ARG A 670 7.20 9.00 20.15
C ARG A 670 5.82 8.65 20.67
N VAL A 671 5.75 7.62 21.49
CA VAL A 671 4.55 7.29 22.26
C VAL A 671 4.87 7.35 23.75
N GLY A 672 3.90 7.80 24.52
CA GLY A 672 3.89 7.79 25.97
C GLY A 672 2.48 7.57 26.48
N GLN A 673 2.30 7.56 27.80
CA GLN A 673 1.03 7.18 28.41
C GLN A 673 -0.16 8.08 28.02
N ARG A 674 0.08 9.37 27.77
CA ARG A 674 -0.96 10.39 27.49
C ARG A 674 -0.56 11.41 26.42
N GLN A 675 0.55 11.16 25.74
CA GLN A 675 1.09 12.03 24.71
C GLN A 675 1.67 11.19 23.59
N ILE A 676 1.34 11.54 22.35
CA ILE A 676 1.91 10.96 21.14
C ILE A 676 2.54 12.09 20.34
N GLU A 677 3.79 11.91 19.92
CA GLU A 677 4.45 12.73 18.90
C GLU A 677 4.38 12.00 17.57
N PHE A 678 3.81 12.64 16.56
CA PHE A 678 3.47 11.99 15.31
C PHE A 678 3.61 12.92 14.11
N VAL A 679 3.66 12.32 12.92
CA VAL A 679 3.60 13.05 11.64
C VAL A 679 2.22 12.86 11.04
N VAL A 680 1.53 13.96 10.77
CA VAL A 680 0.22 13.97 10.11
C VAL A 680 0.34 13.27 8.74
N PRO A 681 -0.61 12.39 8.36
CA PRO A 681 -0.54 11.69 7.09
C PRO A 681 -0.34 12.64 5.90
N ARG A 682 0.53 12.24 4.98
CA ARG A 682 1.09 13.13 3.96
C ARG A 682 0.11 13.44 2.84
N GLY A 683 -0.83 12.53 2.55
CA GLY A 683 -1.87 12.70 1.54
C GLY A 683 -3.18 13.28 2.09
N LEU A 684 -3.21 13.73 3.34
CA LEU A 684 -4.42 14.25 3.96
C LEU A 684 -4.71 15.68 3.47
N GLU A 685 -5.64 15.82 2.53
CA GLU A 685 -6.09 17.13 2.05
C GLU A 685 -6.97 17.85 3.08
N PRO A 686 -7.04 19.20 3.06
CA PRO A 686 -7.99 19.93 3.88
C PRO A 686 -9.42 19.57 3.47
N ASN A 687 -10.21 19.07 4.41
CA ASN A 687 -11.62 18.78 4.15
C ASN A 687 -12.42 20.10 4.03
N VAL A 688 -13.02 20.29 2.85
CA VAL A 688 -13.79 21.50 2.49
C VAL A 688 -15.25 21.43 2.95
N GLU A 689 -15.77 20.23 3.24
CA GLU A 689 -17.16 20.00 3.65
C GLU A 689 -17.30 19.88 5.18
N GLU A 690 -16.41 19.13 5.82
CA GLU A 690 -16.32 19.03 7.28
C GLU A 690 -14.92 19.43 7.75
N PRO A 691 -14.75 20.36 8.71
CA PRO A 691 -13.41 20.80 9.09
C PRO A 691 -12.59 19.76 9.85
N TYR A 692 -13.12 18.56 10.12
CA TYR A 692 -12.56 17.57 11.04
C TYR A 692 -12.49 16.16 10.44
N TYR A 693 -11.36 15.47 10.62
CA TYR A 693 -11.21 14.04 10.37
C TYR A 693 -11.34 13.20 11.65
N PRO A 694 -11.87 11.96 11.57
CA PRO A 694 -11.86 11.05 12.71
C PRO A 694 -10.42 10.60 13.01
N VAL A 695 -10.11 10.50 14.30
CA VAL A 695 -8.85 9.99 14.82
C VAL A 695 -9.13 8.78 15.69
N VAL A 696 -8.40 7.69 15.45
CA VAL A 696 -8.47 6.48 16.26
C VAL A 696 -7.07 6.17 16.79
N ILE A 697 -6.97 6.01 18.11
CA ILE A 697 -5.76 5.52 18.77
C ILE A 697 -6.10 4.16 19.35
N ASN A 698 -5.34 3.12 19.00
CA ASN A 698 -5.35 1.88 19.76
C ASN A 698 -4.09 1.85 20.63
N ASN A 699 -4.27 1.78 21.94
CA ASN A 699 -3.18 1.62 22.89
C ASN A 699 -3.33 0.26 23.58
N ASN A 700 -2.56 -0.73 23.11
CA ASN A 700 -2.49 -2.07 23.70
C ASN A 700 -3.88 -2.68 23.98
N GLY A 701 -4.80 -2.57 23.01
CA GLY A 701 -6.15 -3.13 23.11
C GLY A 701 -7.23 -2.17 23.58
N THR A 702 -6.88 -0.97 24.04
CA THR A 702 -7.86 0.07 24.40
C THR A 702 -7.93 1.11 23.31
N VAL A 703 -9.12 1.26 22.71
CA VAL A 703 -9.37 2.24 21.66
C VAL A 703 -9.84 3.57 22.26
N TYR A 704 -9.29 4.66 21.73
CA TYR A 704 -9.70 6.03 21.99
C TYR A 704 -10.07 6.71 20.66
N ARG A 705 -11.22 7.38 20.63
CA ARG A 705 -11.71 8.11 19.45
C ARG A 705 -11.74 9.60 19.69
N GLY A 706 -11.46 10.36 18.66
CA GLY A 706 -11.60 11.81 18.66
C GLY A 706 -11.58 12.37 17.25
N ARG A 707 -11.34 13.67 17.13
CA ARG A 707 -11.36 14.40 15.86
C ARG A 707 -10.13 15.30 15.74
N MET A 708 -9.73 15.62 14.52
CA MET A 708 -8.61 16.50 14.22
C MET A 708 -8.99 17.44 13.09
N ALA A 709 -8.90 18.75 13.32
CA ALA A 709 -9.09 19.73 12.26
C ALA A 709 -7.85 19.84 11.36
N THR A 710 -8.06 19.99 10.06
CA THR A 710 -7.00 20.13 9.06
C THR A 710 -7.02 21.48 8.36
N VAL A 711 -5.83 22.00 8.06
CA VAL A 711 -5.64 23.24 7.30
C VAL A 711 -4.62 23.02 6.17
N ALA A 712 -4.68 23.86 5.13
CA ALA A 712 -3.78 23.74 3.98
C ALA A 712 -2.30 23.85 4.38
N LEU A 713 -1.97 24.83 5.24
CA LEU A 713 -0.64 25.02 5.80
C LEU A 713 -0.76 25.39 7.28
N GLN A 714 0.21 24.95 8.08
CA GLN A 714 0.36 25.35 9.47
C GLN A 714 1.86 25.47 9.75
N PRO A 715 2.54 26.46 9.13
CA PRO A 715 3.96 26.65 9.35
C PRO A 715 4.23 26.79 10.85
N ASP A 716 5.37 26.30 11.30
CA ASP A 716 5.90 26.62 12.63
C ASP A 716 7.41 26.43 12.63
N ILE A 717 8.13 27.23 13.42
CA ILE A 717 9.59 27.29 13.39
C ILE A 717 10.14 26.60 14.63
N PHE A 718 11.06 25.66 14.45
CA PHE A 718 11.69 24.95 15.56
C PHE A 718 12.52 25.92 16.41
N ARG A 719 12.56 25.66 17.71
CA ARG A 719 13.46 26.36 18.64
C ARG A 719 14.75 25.57 18.80
N THR A 720 15.86 26.25 19.09
CA THR A 720 17.11 25.54 19.41
C THR A 720 17.04 24.90 20.80
N GLU A 721 17.73 23.76 20.95
CA GLU A 721 17.89 23.07 22.24
C GLU A 721 18.95 23.75 23.11
N LEU A 722 19.81 24.60 22.53
CA LEU A 722 20.72 25.46 23.30
C LEU A 722 19.90 26.58 23.97
N ASN A 723 19.74 26.50 25.29
CA ASN A 723 18.95 27.44 26.11
C ASN A 723 17.45 27.47 25.74
N PRO A 724 16.67 26.46 26.17
CA PRO A 724 15.23 26.38 25.94
C PRO A 724 14.45 27.60 26.46
N GLU A 725 15.00 28.29 27.47
CA GLU A 725 14.40 29.44 28.14
C GLU A 725 14.38 30.72 27.28
N ASN A 726 15.22 30.80 26.23
CA ASN A 726 15.41 32.05 25.48
C ASN A 726 14.55 32.18 24.21
N ASN A 727 13.67 31.21 23.92
CA ASN A 727 12.78 31.23 22.74
C ASN A 727 13.51 31.54 21.41
N ARG A 728 14.69 30.94 21.18
CA ARG A 728 15.53 31.21 20.00
C ARG A 728 15.20 30.26 18.84
N ALA A 729 15.13 30.80 17.63
CA ALA A 729 14.87 30.00 16.42
C ALA A 729 16.02 29.04 16.10
N LYS A 730 15.71 27.83 15.64
CA LYS A 730 16.68 26.86 15.11
C LYS A 730 17.05 27.26 13.68
N VAL A 731 17.99 28.21 13.60
CA VAL A 731 18.46 28.81 12.35
C VAL A 731 19.98 28.78 12.29
N PHE A 732 20.53 28.53 11.11
CA PHE A 732 21.97 28.44 10.89
C PHE A 732 22.39 29.18 9.63
N ASN A 733 23.54 29.85 9.68
CA ASN A 733 24.18 30.38 8.48
C ASN A 733 24.84 29.23 7.70
N VAL A 734 24.42 29.02 6.45
CA VAL A 734 24.84 27.89 5.62
C VAL A 734 25.82 28.23 4.51
N ILE A 735 26.30 29.48 4.44
CA ILE A 735 27.29 29.91 3.43
C ILE A 735 28.59 29.11 3.50
N ASN A 736 28.98 28.70 4.71
CA ASN A 736 30.21 27.96 4.98
C ASN A 736 29.91 26.55 5.48
N ARG A 737 30.81 25.59 5.18
CA ARG A 737 30.68 24.18 5.64
C ARG A 737 30.47 24.03 7.15
N ARG A 738 31.06 24.93 7.95
CA ARG A 738 30.73 25.02 9.37
C ARG A 738 29.62 26.04 9.53
N PHE A 739 28.44 25.53 9.85
CA PHE A 739 27.28 26.35 10.17
C PHE A 739 27.54 27.17 11.43
N THR A 740 27.22 28.46 11.38
CA THR A 740 27.27 29.35 12.54
C THR A 740 25.86 29.63 13.04
N THR A 741 25.74 29.88 14.33
CA THR A 741 24.50 30.34 14.97
C THR A 741 24.54 31.85 15.14
N GLU A 742 23.43 32.42 15.59
CA GLU A 742 23.30 33.84 15.88
C GLU A 742 24.33 34.34 16.92
N PRO A 743 24.60 35.66 16.98
CA PRO A 743 24.04 36.70 16.12
C PRO A 743 24.60 36.67 14.68
N PHE A 744 23.81 37.12 13.71
CA PHE A 744 24.15 37.04 12.29
C PHE A 744 24.43 38.41 11.68
N ASP A 745 25.48 38.53 10.88
CA ASP A 745 25.68 39.66 9.97
C ASP A 745 24.88 39.45 8.67
N VAL A 746 24.41 40.52 8.03
CA VAL A 746 23.72 40.45 6.73
C VAL A 746 24.63 39.96 5.60
N GLN A 747 25.95 40.05 5.79
CA GLN A 747 26.94 39.52 4.87
C GLN A 747 27.91 38.58 5.58
N THR A 748 28.25 37.48 4.92
CA THR A 748 29.18 36.47 5.42
C THR A 748 30.41 36.39 4.52
N ILE A 749 31.59 36.28 5.13
CA ILE A 749 32.82 35.97 4.38
C ILE A 749 32.81 34.49 4.01
N ARG A 750 32.75 34.19 2.70
CA ARG A 750 32.89 32.83 2.19
C ARG A 750 34.34 32.37 2.38
N ARG A 751 34.56 31.32 3.19
CA ARG A 751 35.90 30.81 3.53
C ARG A 751 36.72 30.46 2.29
N ARG A 752 36.08 29.95 1.24
CA ARG A 752 36.73 29.69 -0.06
C ARG A 752 36.51 30.91 -0.96
N GLY A 753 37.58 31.66 -1.19
CA GLY A 753 37.59 32.86 -2.04
C GLY A 753 37.54 34.18 -1.28
N HIS A 754 37.34 34.20 0.04
CA HIS A 754 37.29 35.40 0.89
C HIS A 754 36.33 36.48 0.39
N LEU A 755 35.30 36.08 -0.35
CA LEU A 755 34.31 36.98 -0.90
C LEU A 755 33.25 37.26 0.16
N LEU A 756 32.90 38.53 0.31
CA LEU A 756 31.77 38.96 1.11
C LEU A 756 30.49 38.70 0.30
N THR A 757 29.58 37.88 0.83
CA THR A 757 28.36 37.44 0.14
C THR A 757 27.15 37.59 1.05
N PRO A 758 25.93 37.81 0.54
CA PRO A 758 24.73 37.83 1.37
C PRO A 758 24.64 36.58 2.24
N THR A 759 24.30 36.75 3.51
CA THR A 759 24.13 35.65 4.45
C THR A 759 22.88 34.87 4.09
N ILE A 760 23.03 33.56 3.82
CA ILE A 760 21.92 32.62 3.64
C ILE A 760 21.73 31.86 4.94
N LEU A 761 20.51 31.91 5.47
CA LEU A 761 20.09 31.27 6.70
C LEU A 761 19.16 30.09 6.43
N ARG A 762 19.49 28.92 6.97
CA ARG A 762 18.64 27.73 6.97
C ARG A 762 17.79 27.69 8.22
N MET A 763 16.48 27.78 8.08
CA MET A 763 15.52 27.56 9.17
C MET A 763 14.97 26.14 9.15
N TYR A 764 14.76 25.58 10.34
CA TYR A 764 14.04 24.33 10.52
C TYR A 764 12.58 24.62 10.84
N VAL A 765 11.67 24.00 10.09
CA VAL A 765 10.23 24.28 10.12
C VAL A 765 9.39 23.00 10.02
N THR A 766 8.12 23.07 10.41
CA THR A 766 7.11 22.01 10.22
C THR A 766 5.86 22.60 9.58
N GLY A 767 5.00 21.75 9.02
CA GLY A 767 3.68 22.13 8.50
C GLY A 767 3.70 22.98 7.22
N VAL A 768 4.81 22.90 6.48
CA VAL A 768 5.09 23.60 5.21
C VAL A 768 5.15 22.66 4.00
N ARG A 769 4.65 21.43 4.14
CA ARG A 769 4.69 20.45 3.04
C ARG A 769 3.99 21.00 1.81
N ASP A 770 4.66 20.94 0.66
CA ASP A 770 4.21 21.46 -0.63
C ASP A 770 3.88 22.96 -0.63
N ALA A 771 4.39 23.72 0.35
CA ALA A 771 4.25 25.17 0.36
C ALA A 771 5.13 25.78 -0.75
N PRO A 772 4.56 26.45 -1.76
CA PRO A 772 5.34 27.05 -2.83
C PRO A 772 6.16 28.22 -2.28
N SER A 773 7.48 28.16 -2.44
CA SER A 773 8.40 29.22 -1.99
C SER A 773 8.05 30.59 -2.55
N ALA A 774 7.57 30.64 -3.80
CA ALA A 774 7.11 31.87 -4.47
C ALA A 774 5.99 32.63 -3.74
N ASN A 775 5.24 31.95 -2.87
CA ASN A 775 4.19 32.58 -2.07
C ASN A 775 4.58 32.78 -0.61
N GLY A 776 5.84 32.46 -0.27
CA GLY A 776 6.38 32.53 1.07
C GLY A 776 7.10 33.86 1.33
N THR A 777 6.96 34.37 2.54
CA THR A 777 7.75 35.51 3.03
C THR A 777 8.25 35.21 4.44
N VAL A 778 9.47 35.70 4.73
CA VAL A 778 10.06 35.66 6.05
C VAL A 778 10.09 37.08 6.60
N ARG A 779 9.58 37.25 7.82
CA ARG A 779 9.61 38.51 8.55
C ARG A 779 10.52 38.40 9.77
N ILE A 780 11.39 39.38 9.95
CA ILE A 780 12.19 39.59 11.16
C ILE A 780 11.83 40.96 11.72
N GLY A 781 11.08 40.99 12.83
CA GLY A 781 10.51 42.24 13.34
C GLY A 781 9.54 42.86 12.33
N GLU A 782 9.85 44.04 11.80
CA GLU A 782 9.04 44.72 10.77
C GLU A 782 9.56 44.50 9.34
N ILE A 783 10.73 43.88 9.18
CA ILE A 783 11.44 43.78 7.89
C ILE A 783 11.13 42.42 7.26
N LEU A 784 10.88 42.41 5.94
CA LEU A 784 10.46 41.25 5.17
C LEU A 784 11.51 40.88 4.11
N THR A 785 11.65 39.58 3.85
CA THR A 785 12.33 39.04 2.67
C THR A 785 11.44 37.98 2.01
N SER A 786 11.47 37.93 0.67
CA SER A 786 10.78 36.92 -0.14
C SER A 786 11.77 36.00 -0.87
N ASP A 787 13.07 36.16 -0.63
CA ASP A 787 14.08 35.24 -1.14
C ASP A 787 14.12 34.01 -0.25
N LEU A 788 13.33 33.00 -0.62
CA LEU A 788 13.06 31.79 0.15
C LEU A 788 13.18 30.57 -0.76
N SER A 789 13.85 29.50 -0.31
CA SER A 789 13.92 28.23 -1.03
C SER A 789 12.64 27.41 -0.85
N ASP A 790 12.44 26.39 -1.69
CA ASP A 790 11.42 25.38 -1.42
C ASP A 790 11.73 24.59 -0.14
N ALA A 791 10.69 24.04 0.47
CA ALA A 791 10.81 23.20 1.66
C ALA A 791 11.39 21.83 1.32
N VAL A 792 12.47 21.46 2.01
CA VAL A 792 13.11 20.14 1.86
C VAL A 792 12.92 19.34 3.14
N GLU A 793 12.28 18.18 3.07
CA GLU A 793 12.09 17.30 4.24
C GLU A 793 13.44 16.66 4.62
N VAL A 794 13.88 16.86 5.86
CA VAL A 794 15.17 16.34 6.37
C VAL A 794 15.02 15.27 7.43
N GLU A 795 13.89 15.28 8.13
CA GLU A 795 13.42 14.21 9.01
C GLU A 795 11.90 14.08 8.84
N PRO A 796 11.28 12.94 9.19
CA PRO A 796 9.84 12.80 9.09
C PRO A 796 9.09 13.96 9.78
N GLY A 797 8.41 14.78 8.98
CA GLY A 797 7.66 15.95 9.42
C GLY A 797 8.47 17.20 9.79
N VAL A 798 9.79 17.21 9.54
CA VAL A 798 10.69 18.34 9.73
C VAL A 798 11.30 18.74 8.39
N TYR A 799 11.16 20.01 8.04
CA TYR A 799 11.61 20.58 6.79
C TYR A 799 12.66 21.66 7.05
N THR A 800 13.50 21.90 6.06
CA THR A 800 14.39 23.06 6.01
C THR A 800 14.00 23.98 4.87
N MET A 801 14.10 25.28 5.11
CA MET A 801 13.98 26.32 4.10
C MET A 801 15.13 27.31 4.28
N ASP A 802 15.74 27.74 3.19
CA ASP A 802 16.82 28.70 3.18
C ASP A 802 16.28 30.08 2.79
N PHE A 803 16.71 31.14 3.47
CA PHE A 803 16.35 32.52 3.12
C PHE A 803 17.56 33.44 3.22
N THR A 804 17.58 34.49 2.38
CA THR A 804 18.70 35.44 2.33
C THR A 804 18.41 36.67 3.19
N LEU A 805 19.39 37.07 4.01
CA LEU A 805 19.36 38.35 4.71
C LEU A 805 19.62 39.49 3.72
N THR A 806 18.71 40.47 3.70
CA THR A 806 18.83 41.63 2.83
C THR A 806 19.58 42.77 3.55
N PRO A 807 20.19 43.72 2.82
CA PRO A 807 20.87 44.86 3.44
C PRO A 807 19.99 45.67 4.40
N GLU A 808 18.67 45.71 4.17
CA GLU A 808 17.71 46.40 5.03
C GLU A 808 17.59 45.78 6.43
N MET A 809 18.05 44.54 6.61
CA MET A 809 18.06 43.84 7.89
C MET A 809 19.30 44.15 8.76
N GLU A 810 20.25 44.94 8.25
CA GLU A 810 21.44 45.33 9.01
C GLU A 810 21.03 46.17 10.24
N GLY A 811 21.50 45.79 11.42
CA GLY A 811 21.12 46.43 12.68
C GLY A 811 19.69 46.13 13.14
N ALA A 812 18.97 45.19 12.53
CA ALA A 812 17.60 44.82 12.95
C ALA A 812 17.51 44.33 14.40
N GLY A 813 18.64 43.91 14.99
CA GLY A 813 18.72 43.54 16.39
C GLY A 813 17.99 42.24 16.68
N ASP A 814 17.36 42.15 17.86
CA ASP A 814 16.65 40.95 18.28
C ASP A 814 15.15 41.04 17.99
N GLY A 815 14.66 40.25 17.05
CA GLY A 815 13.27 40.30 16.56
C GLY A 815 12.58 38.94 16.46
N PRO A 816 11.24 38.90 16.45
CA PRO A 816 10.49 37.68 16.14
C PRO A 816 10.72 37.27 14.68
N LEU A 817 10.94 35.97 14.46
CA LEU A 817 11.04 35.36 13.13
C LEU A 817 9.69 34.72 12.78
N VAL A 818 9.02 35.25 11.76
CA VAL A 818 7.71 34.78 11.31
C VAL A 818 7.78 34.36 9.85
N LEU A 819 7.35 33.13 9.57
CA LEU A 819 7.19 32.61 8.22
C LEU A 819 5.72 32.74 7.82
N GLN A 820 5.46 33.31 6.65
CA GLN A 820 4.12 33.51 6.12
C GLN A 820 4.01 32.87 4.74
N PHE A 821 2.86 32.26 4.44
CA PHE A 821 2.49 31.83 3.09
C PHE A 821 1.15 32.42 2.68
N LEU A 822 1.07 32.83 1.41
CA LEU A 822 -0.17 33.21 0.75
C LEU A 822 -0.69 32.04 -0.09
N THR A 823 -1.96 31.69 0.10
CA THR A 823 -2.63 30.66 -0.71
C THR A 823 -3.95 31.23 -1.23
N PRO A 824 -4.57 30.59 -2.25
CA PRO A 824 -5.92 30.97 -2.70
C PRO A 824 -6.97 30.95 -1.57
N VAL A 825 -6.73 30.16 -0.52
CA VAL A 825 -7.66 29.98 0.61
C VAL A 825 -7.32 30.83 1.84
N GLY A 826 -6.29 31.69 1.77
CA GLY A 826 -5.92 32.63 2.84
C GLY A 826 -4.42 32.70 3.13
N SER A 827 -4.07 33.48 4.15
CA SER A 827 -2.71 33.64 4.65
C SER A 827 -2.46 32.75 5.86
N PHE A 828 -1.33 32.06 5.88
CA PHE A 828 -0.90 31.17 6.96
C PHE A 828 0.41 31.68 7.55
N PHE A 829 0.53 31.71 8.88
CA PHE A 829 1.67 32.30 9.58
C PHE A 829 2.22 31.31 10.61
N SER A 830 3.53 31.36 10.86
CA SER A 830 4.16 30.44 11.80
C SER A 830 3.62 30.63 13.22
N ARG A 831 3.78 31.85 13.75
CA ARG A 831 3.24 32.32 15.02
C ARG A 831 3.04 33.83 15.00
N LEU A 832 2.23 34.32 15.94
CA LEU A 832 2.17 35.75 16.26
C LEU A 832 3.46 36.18 16.95
N ASP A 833 3.80 37.47 16.87
CA ASP A 833 5.08 38.03 17.36
C ASP A 833 5.38 37.72 18.83
N ALA A 834 4.35 37.63 19.66
CA ALA A 834 4.49 37.28 21.08
C ALA A 834 4.98 35.84 21.31
N ASP A 835 4.64 34.93 20.39
CA ASP A 835 4.87 33.49 20.51
C ASP A 835 5.96 32.97 19.56
N ALA A 836 6.31 33.78 18.55
CA ALA A 836 7.30 33.45 17.53
C ALA A 836 8.70 33.27 18.14
N PRO A 837 9.48 32.27 17.67
CA PRO A 837 10.90 32.20 17.98
C PRO A 837 11.63 33.46 17.53
N ARG A 838 12.66 33.87 18.28
CA ARG A 838 13.43 35.08 18.02
C ARG A 838 14.76 34.77 17.33
N ILE A 839 15.25 35.74 16.55
CA ILE A 839 16.54 35.72 15.87
C ILE A 839 17.24 37.07 16.06
N ARG A 840 18.58 37.06 16.18
CA ARG A 840 19.38 38.27 16.34
C ARG A 840 20.25 38.55 15.11
N ILE A 841 20.04 39.71 14.50
CA ILE A 841 20.86 40.26 13.40
C ILE A 841 21.70 41.41 13.94
N LEU A 842 22.98 41.49 13.54
CA LEU A 842 23.92 42.53 13.95
C LEU A 842 23.74 43.83 13.18
#